data_AF-A0A937CQQ0-F1
#
_entry.id   AF-A0A937CQQ0-F1
#
_cell.length_a   1.000
_cell.length_b   1.000
_cell.length_c   1.000
_cell.angle_alpha   90.00
_cell.angle_beta   90.00
_cell.angle_gamma   90.00
#
_symmetry.space_group_name_H-M   'P 1'
#
loop_
_entity.id
_entity.type
_entity.pdbx_description
1 polymer ?
#
loop_
_entity_poly.entity_id
_entity_poly.type
_entity_poly.pdbx_seq_one_letter_code
_entity_poly.pdbx_strand_id
1 'polypeptide(L)'
;MRMDDVKQALVVVERILRELYGIEGKVSPLPGEQDLNFRVEAEDRQRFLLKLHAPGDDQSLDMQVAVLDHLNRVAPELRISRQLPSRAGAILTPVDHGGDRKARLLTWIDGDVWAKAKNRGPASATSLGTLLGHLDLALKGFSHPGARRIYGWDLAQAEMHLANVPLIEDTEKRGLVAAILNRFSTVIRPALEACPRQVIHNDANDYNTILDAEGRVSGLLDFGDMVETHRVVEIAVAGAYALIGETDPVGSVVRLAEAYHAVNPLTEEEANILFDLVKLRYAVSISMAAKQIREQPDNQYLLVSQEDVWRELKRLEGENASMARMRIRDACGFAAVSAAAQVAAWLEREAHSFAPVIRPNLSRPQVTVFDFSATSPDATLLDSLDGPGFDRYCEERIATEGADFGVGAYGEDRTIYKGDAFGTTAPHVRRTVHIGIDIFAPAGEPVHAPMAGTVAFIHDDAVAYGFGPTVLLQHETDHGDVFWTLYGHLSRASVARLRVGQPIAKGTAFTEFGPRPENGEWPPHLHFQIVTDHLGLGARMHGVGTLAEWQIWQEVSPDPSVVLGLPVSATRLPPRDKAFLVRERHRSIGRSLSIAYAPEPLKIVAAEGCHLIDETGARWLDMVNNVCHVGHCHPRVVEAAEQQLAALNTNSRYLHDGLVEYARRLSALFPDPLSVCFF
;
A
#
# COMPACT_ATOMS: atom_id res chain seq x y z
N MET A 1 -48.31 1.60 -0.85
CA MET A 1 -49.22 2.51 -1.59
C MET A 1 -50.09 1.67 -2.53
N ARG A 2 -51.39 1.96 -2.71
CA ARG A 2 -52.25 1.18 -3.63
C ARG A 2 -51.85 1.48 -5.08
N MET A 3 -52.08 0.53 -5.99
CA MET A 3 -51.62 0.60 -7.38
C MET A 3 -52.24 1.76 -8.19
N ASP A 4 -53.40 2.25 -7.76
CA ASP A 4 -54.10 3.40 -8.37
C ASP A 4 -53.48 4.75 -7.97
N ASP A 5 -52.97 4.89 -6.75
CA ASP A 5 -52.28 6.11 -6.28
C ASP A 5 -50.95 6.34 -7.04
N VAL A 6 -50.25 5.25 -7.41
CA VAL A 6 -49.00 5.30 -8.18
C VAL A 6 -49.26 5.81 -9.60
N LYS A 7 -50.33 5.34 -10.24
CA LYS A 7 -50.69 5.78 -11.60
C LYS A 7 -51.07 7.25 -11.63
N GLN A 8 -51.82 7.72 -10.64
CA GLN A 8 -52.22 9.12 -10.57
C GLN A 8 -51.05 10.05 -10.25
N ALA A 9 -50.07 9.58 -9.46
CA ALA A 9 -48.84 10.32 -9.22
C ALA A 9 -48.00 10.49 -10.51
N LEU A 10 -47.88 9.44 -11.33
CA LEU A 10 -47.09 9.49 -12.58
C LEU A 10 -47.64 10.48 -13.61
N VAL A 11 -48.98 10.61 -13.72
CA VAL A 11 -49.61 11.58 -14.64
C VAL A 11 -49.22 13.02 -14.31
N VAL A 12 -49.11 13.36 -13.02
CA VAL A 12 -48.70 14.71 -12.60
C VAL A 12 -47.22 14.95 -12.94
N VAL A 13 -46.38 13.94 -12.78
CA VAL A 13 -44.95 14.01 -13.11
C VAL A 13 -44.72 14.17 -14.63
N GLU A 14 -45.46 13.42 -15.45
CA GLU A 14 -45.45 13.56 -16.91
C GLU A 14 -45.85 14.97 -17.35
N ARG A 15 -46.86 15.57 -16.69
CA ARG A 15 -47.25 16.97 -16.93
C ARG A 15 -46.14 17.95 -16.56
N ILE A 16 -45.50 17.78 -15.40
CA ILE A 16 -44.37 18.62 -14.96
C ILE A 16 -43.24 18.59 -16.01
N LEU A 17 -42.90 17.41 -16.53
CA LEU A 17 -41.86 17.24 -17.55
C LEU A 17 -42.21 17.97 -18.87
N ARG A 18 -43.45 17.83 -19.33
CA ARG A 18 -43.92 18.48 -20.56
C ARG A 18 -43.97 20.00 -20.44
N GLU A 19 -44.53 20.51 -19.34
CA GLU A 19 -44.73 21.94 -19.13
C GLU A 19 -43.42 22.67 -18.84
N LEU A 20 -42.61 22.14 -17.92
CA LEU A 20 -41.40 22.82 -17.47
C LEU A 20 -40.19 22.58 -18.37
N TYR A 21 -40.06 21.38 -18.94
CA TYR A 21 -38.85 20.99 -19.68
C TYR A 21 -39.12 20.65 -21.15
N GLY A 22 -40.39 20.44 -21.53
CA GLY A 22 -40.72 20.04 -22.90
C GLY A 22 -40.38 18.60 -23.24
N ILE A 23 -40.26 17.75 -22.21
CA ILE A 23 -39.88 16.36 -22.36
C ILE A 23 -41.12 15.50 -22.25
N GLU A 24 -41.36 14.66 -23.25
CA GLU A 24 -42.34 13.59 -23.23
C GLU A 24 -41.61 12.25 -23.25
N GLY A 25 -42.12 11.28 -22.50
CA GLY A 25 -41.42 10.01 -22.33
C GLY A 25 -41.98 9.14 -21.21
N LYS A 26 -41.37 7.98 -21.04
CA LYS A 26 -41.72 7.01 -20.00
C LYS A 26 -41.10 7.43 -18.67
N VAL A 27 -41.93 7.56 -17.64
CA VAL A 27 -41.50 7.88 -16.27
C VAL A 27 -41.51 6.60 -15.41
N SER A 28 -40.50 6.42 -14.58
CA SER A 28 -40.43 5.31 -13.63
C SER A 28 -39.90 5.80 -12.27
N PRO A 29 -40.59 5.52 -11.16
CA PRO A 29 -40.15 5.96 -9.84
C PRO A 29 -38.86 5.23 -9.42
N LEU A 30 -37.99 5.95 -8.72
CA LEU A 30 -36.79 5.42 -8.09
C LEU A 30 -36.91 5.56 -6.56
N PRO A 31 -36.16 4.75 -5.79
CA PRO A 31 -36.10 4.90 -4.34
C PRO A 31 -35.62 6.31 -3.92
N GLY A 32 -36.14 6.79 -2.80
CA GLY A 32 -35.75 8.04 -2.15
C GLY A 32 -36.33 8.10 -0.74
N GLU A 33 -35.61 8.74 0.18
CA GLU A 33 -36.05 8.86 1.58
C GLU A 33 -37.02 10.03 1.78
N GLN A 34 -36.59 11.25 1.45
CA GLN A 34 -37.39 12.48 1.57
C GLN A 34 -37.83 13.02 0.20
N ASP A 35 -36.94 12.94 -0.79
CA ASP A 35 -37.18 13.40 -2.16
C ASP A 35 -37.83 12.31 -3.02
N LEU A 36 -38.68 12.74 -3.96
CA LEU A 36 -39.24 11.84 -4.96
C LEU A 36 -38.36 11.85 -6.20
N ASN A 37 -37.77 10.70 -6.52
CA ASN A 37 -36.85 10.52 -7.64
C ASN A 37 -37.55 9.78 -8.79
N PHE A 38 -37.41 10.27 -10.02
CA PHE A 38 -37.99 9.64 -11.20
C PHE A 38 -36.96 9.51 -12.31
N ARG A 39 -36.79 8.29 -12.83
CA ARG A 39 -36.11 8.07 -14.11
C ARG A 39 -37.08 8.46 -15.22
N VAL A 40 -36.59 9.28 -16.15
CA VAL A 40 -37.31 9.71 -17.35
C VAL A 40 -36.59 9.16 -18.56
N GLU A 41 -37.30 8.49 -19.44
CA GLU A 41 -36.80 8.04 -20.74
C GLU A 41 -37.62 8.74 -21.83
N ALA A 42 -37.02 9.77 -22.43
CA ALA A 42 -37.65 10.59 -23.45
C ALA A 42 -37.86 9.80 -24.76
N GLU A 43 -38.73 10.30 -25.64
CA GLU A 43 -39.02 9.64 -26.93
C GLU A 43 -37.79 9.49 -27.83
N ASP A 44 -36.83 10.40 -27.73
CA ASP A 44 -35.54 10.36 -28.42
C ASP A 44 -34.51 9.41 -27.77
N ARG A 45 -34.93 8.66 -26.74
CA ARG A 45 -34.15 7.74 -25.91
C ARG A 45 -33.14 8.41 -24.98
N GLN A 46 -33.11 9.75 -24.88
CA GLN A 46 -32.35 10.41 -23.83
C GLN A 46 -32.96 10.09 -22.47
N ARG A 47 -32.10 9.97 -21.47
CA ARG A 47 -32.51 9.66 -20.10
C ARG A 47 -32.17 10.80 -19.17
N PHE A 48 -33.06 11.03 -18.21
CA PHE A 48 -32.93 12.07 -17.20
C PHE A 48 -33.33 11.55 -15.82
N LEU A 49 -32.87 12.26 -14.80
CA LEU A 49 -33.34 12.12 -13.43
C LEU A 49 -34.11 13.39 -13.06
N LEU A 50 -35.41 13.25 -12.81
CA LEU A 50 -36.23 14.31 -12.22
C LEU A 50 -36.29 14.08 -10.70
N LYS A 51 -35.84 15.07 -9.93
CA LYS A 51 -36.00 15.11 -8.47
C LYS A 51 -37.09 16.12 -8.10
N LEU A 52 -38.02 15.71 -7.22
CA LEU A 52 -38.98 16.61 -6.58
C LEU A 52 -38.63 16.75 -5.10
N HIS A 53 -37.92 17.83 -4.78
CA HIS A 53 -37.38 18.09 -3.46
C HIS A 53 -38.49 18.38 -2.45
N ALA A 54 -38.44 17.71 -1.29
CA ALA A 54 -39.34 17.98 -0.18
C ALA A 54 -39.09 19.38 0.43
N PRO A 55 -40.10 20.01 1.06
CA PRO A 55 -39.88 21.25 1.80
C PRO A 55 -39.09 20.96 3.09
N GLY A 56 -38.11 21.79 3.43
CA GLY A 56 -37.35 21.63 4.68
C GLY A 56 -36.06 22.44 4.78
N ASP A 57 -35.03 22.06 4.01
CA ASP A 57 -33.69 22.65 4.11
C ASP A 57 -33.30 23.37 2.80
N ASP A 58 -33.79 24.60 2.66
CA ASP A 58 -33.49 25.46 1.51
C ASP A 58 -31.99 25.75 1.37
N GLN A 59 -31.22 25.75 2.46
CA GLN A 59 -29.79 26.07 2.43
C GLN A 59 -28.96 24.89 1.90
N SER A 60 -29.34 23.66 2.27
CA SER A 60 -28.76 22.44 1.68
C SER A 60 -29.10 22.32 0.20
N LEU A 61 -30.34 22.61 -0.20
CA LEU A 61 -30.73 22.58 -1.60
C LEU A 61 -30.00 23.65 -2.42
N ASP A 62 -29.85 24.86 -1.89
CA ASP A 62 -29.07 25.94 -2.51
C ASP A 62 -27.59 25.57 -2.68
N MET A 63 -26.98 24.94 -1.66
CA MET A 63 -25.63 24.39 -1.75
C MET A 63 -25.48 23.39 -2.90
N GLN A 64 -26.41 22.44 -3.01
CA GLN A 64 -26.41 21.44 -4.07
C GLN A 64 -26.54 22.06 -5.47
N VAL A 65 -27.27 23.17 -5.61
CA VAL A 65 -27.35 23.90 -6.89
C VAL A 65 -26.03 24.61 -7.15
N ALA A 66 -25.51 25.35 -6.18
CA ALA A 66 -24.29 26.13 -6.31
C ALA A 66 -23.06 25.26 -6.67
N VAL A 67 -22.92 24.08 -6.06
CA VAL A 67 -21.79 23.19 -6.34
C VAL A 67 -21.84 22.63 -7.76
N LEU A 68 -23.01 22.19 -8.25
CA LEU A 68 -23.11 21.62 -9.59
C LEU A 68 -22.90 22.70 -10.66
N ASP A 69 -23.34 23.94 -10.42
CA ASP A 69 -23.05 25.07 -11.29
C ASP A 69 -21.56 25.42 -11.30
N HIS A 70 -20.91 25.40 -10.14
CA HIS A 70 -19.46 25.57 -10.05
C HIS A 70 -18.72 24.49 -10.83
N LEU A 71 -19.04 23.21 -10.61
CA LEU A 71 -18.41 22.06 -11.28
C LEU A 71 -18.71 22.04 -12.79
N ASN A 72 -19.87 22.53 -13.24
CA ASN A 72 -20.15 22.70 -14.67
C ASN A 72 -19.19 23.69 -15.34
N ARG A 73 -18.77 24.72 -14.60
CA ARG A 73 -17.90 25.77 -15.11
C ARG A 73 -16.44 25.40 -15.05
N VAL A 74 -15.98 24.79 -13.95
CA VAL A 74 -14.54 24.57 -13.71
C VAL A 74 -14.03 23.19 -14.15
N ALA A 75 -14.92 22.19 -14.21
CA ALA A 75 -14.56 20.82 -14.53
C ALA A 75 -15.72 20.12 -15.29
N PRO A 76 -16.06 20.58 -16.51
CA PRO A 76 -17.15 20.03 -17.32
C PRO A 76 -16.94 18.55 -17.70
N GLU A 77 -15.69 18.08 -17.68
CA GLU A 77 -15.31 16.69 -17.95
C GLU A 77 -15.56 15.73 -16.78
N LEU A 78 -15.79 16.24 -15.56
CA LEU A 78 -16.12 15.40 -14.42
C LEU A 78 -17.40 14.60 -14.67
N ARG A 79 -17.34 13.32 -14.31
CA ARG A 79 -18.41 12.36 -14.49
C ARG A 79 -19.41 12.45 -13.34
N ILE A 80 -20.28 13.45 -13.40
CA ILE A 80 -21.32 13.70 -12.39
C ILE A 80 -22.63 14.10 -13.09
N SER A 81 -23.74 14.05 -12.36
CA SER A 81 -25.02 14.53 -12.88
C SER A 81 -24.98 16.05 -13.08
N ARG A 82 -25.45 16.54 -14.23
CA ARG A 82 -25.48 17.97 -14.55
C ARG A 82 -26.91 18.51 -14.51
N GLN A 83 -27.05 19.75 -14.06
CA GLN A 83 -28.35 20.43 -13.97
C GLN A 83 -28.83 20.90 -15.33
N LEU A 84 -30.12 20.72 -15.59
CA LEU A 84 -30.77 21.18 -16.81
C LEU A 84 -31.82 22.23 -16.45
N PRO A 85 -31.75 23.45 -17.01
CA PRO A 85 -32.73 24.48 -16.75
C PRO A 85 -34.09 24.12 -17.37
N SER A 86 -35.15 24.60 -16.73
CA SER A 86 -36.49 24.63 -17.34
C SER A 86 -36.50 25.52 -18.59
N ARG A 87 -37.59 25.46 -19.36
CA ARG A 87 -37.85 26.36 -20.50
C ARG A 87 -37.84 27.85 -20.12
N ALA A 88 -38.09 28.15 -18.84
CA ALA A 88 -38.02 29.50 -18.28
C ALA A 88 -36.61 29.90 -17.80
N GLY A 89 -35.61 29.03 -17.95
CA GLY A 89 -34.23 29.25 -17.50
C GLY A 89 -33.98 28.96 -16.02
N ALA A 90 -35.00 28.57 -15.25
CA ALA A 90 -34.85 28.27 -13.83
C ALA A 90 -34.34 26.84 -13.59
N ILE A 91 -33.40 26.68 -12.66
CA ILE A 91 -32.84 25.37 -12.23
C ILE A 91 -33.77 24.66 -11.24
N LEU A 92 -34.40 25.42 -10.33
CA LEU A 92 -35.40 24.95 -9.39
C LEU A 92 -36.73 25.62 -9.70
N THR A 93 -37.78 24.82 -9.89
CA THR A 93 -39.13 25.34 -10.17
C THR A 93 -40.12 24.79 -9.15
N PRO A 94 -40.89 25.64 -8.43
CA PRO A 94 -41.93 25.18 -7.53
C PRO A 94 -43.01 24.35 -8.26
N VAL A 95 -43.43 23.25 -7.65
CA VAL A 95 -44.47 22.35 -8.15
C VAL A 95 -45.34 21.84 -7.01
N ASP A 96 -46.63 21.65 -7.28
CA ASP A 96 -47.56 21.02 -6.35
C ASP A 96 -47.70 19.53 -6.68
N HIS A 97 -47.04 18.69 -5.87
CA HIS A 97 -47.11 17.24 -6.00
C HIS A 97 -46.91 16.54 -4.65
N GLY A 98 -48.02 16.28 -3.96
CA GLY A 98 -47.97 15.75 -2.59
C GLY A 98 -47.38 16.74 -1.59
N GLY A 99 -47.59 18.05 -1.82
CA GLY A 99 -47.05 19.17 -1.04
C GLY A 99 -46.30 20.20 -1.89
N ASP A 100 -45.86 21.29 -1.25
CA ASP A 100 -45.01 22.32 -1.86
C ASP A 100 -43.59 21.76 -2.07
N ARG A 101 -43.26 21.45 -3.33
CA ARG A 101 -41.99 20.82 -3.73
C ARG A 101 -41.27 21.66 -4.77
N LYS A 102 -39.96 21.46 -4.91
CA LYS A 102 -39.17 22.08 -5.99
C LYS A 102 -38.70 21.01 -6.97
N ALA A 103 -39.06 21.16 -8.24
CA ALA A 103 -38.63 20.28 -9.32
C ALA A 103 -37.24 20.67 -9.83
N ARG A 104 -36.38 19.68 -10.04
CA ARG A 104 -35.03 19.81 -10.60
C ARG A 104 -34.77 18.68 -11.60
N LEU A 105 -34.32 19.02 -12.80
CA LEU A 105 -33.94 18.03 -13.82
C LEU A 105 -32.42 17.88 -13.90
N LEU A 106 -31.95 16.64 -13.93
CA LEU A 106 -30.55 16.25 -13.99
C LEU A 106 -30.29 15.31 -15.17
N THR A 107 -29.09 15.35 -15.73
CA THR A 107 -28.63 14.35 -16.71
C THR A 107 -28.57 12.96 -16.08
N TRP A 108 -28.89 11.92 -16.86
CA TRP A 108 -28.71 10.54 -16.43
C TRP A 108 -27.24 10.09 -16.54
N ILE A 109 -26.78 9.26 -15.60
CA ILE A 109 -25.48 8.58 -15.65
C ILE A 109 -25.72 7.10 -15.94
N ASP A 110 -25.04 6.58 -16.95
CA ASP A 110 -25.13 5.17 -17.33
C ASP A 110 -24.21 4.26 -16.52
N GLY A 111 -24.75 3.11 -16.15
CA GLY A 111 -24.03 2.05 -15.43
C GLY A 111 -24.84 1.44 -14.30
N ASP A 112 -24.18 0.58 -13.54
CA ASP A 112 -24.72 -0.04 -12.33
C ASP A 112 -24.15 0.64 -11.09
N VAL A 113 -24.94 0.76 -10.03
CA VAL A 113 -24.40 1.16 -8.71
C VAL A 113 -23.34 0.17 -8.26
N TRP A 114 -22.26 0.64 -7.66
CA TRP A 114 -21.11 -0.16 -7.21
C TRP A 114 -21.54 -1.39 -6.41
N ALA A 115 -22.51 -1.27 -5.50
CA ALA A 115 -23.05 -2.36 -4.70
C ALA A 115 -23.62 -3.53 -5.52
N LYS A 116 -24.08 -3.27 -6.75
CA LYS A 116 -24.73 -4.27 -7.64
C LYS A 116 -23.90 -4.62 -8.87
N ALA A 117 -22.81 -3.91 -9.11
CA ALA A 117 -21.95 -4.11 -10.25
C ALA A 117 -21.22 -5.47 -10.16
N LYS A 118 -21.29 -6.26 -11.22
CA LYS A 118 -20.68 -7.61 -11.28
C LYS A 118 -19.20 -7.59 -11.66
N ASN A 119 -18.77 -6.54 -12.35
CA ASN A 119 -17.42 -6.44 -12.93
C ASN A 119 -16.48 -5.61 -12.06
N ARG A 120 -16.72 -5.59 -10.74
CA ARG A 120 -15.85 -4.90 -9.79
C ARG A 120 -14.45 -5.53 -9.77
N GLY A 121 -13.44 -4.69 -9.60
CA GLY A 121 -12.07 -5.12 -9.42
C GLY A 121 -11.10 -3.97 -9.16
N PRO A 122 -9.78 -4.21 -9.30
CA PRO A 122 -8.77 -3.20 -9.01
C PRO A 122 -8.96 -1.87 -9.76
N ALA A 123 -9.40 -1.92 -11.02
CA ALA A 123 -9.68 -0.73 -11.83
C ALA A 123 -10.82 0.13 -11.27
N SER A 124 -11.76 -0.45 -10.53
CA SER A 124 -12.85 0.28 -9.87
C SER A 124 -12.29 1.22 -8.80
N ALA A 125 -11.44 0.72 -7.91
CA ALA A 125 -10.82 1.54 -6.85
C ALA A 125 -9.90 2.63 -7.43
N THR A 126 -9.11 2.30 -8.45
CA THR A 126 -8.25 3.27 -9.14
C THR A 126 -9.04 4.39 -9.81
N SER A 127 -10.12 4.04 -10.54
CA SER A 127 -10.95 5.06 -11.21
C SER A 127 -11.76 5.90 -10.22
N LEU A 128 -12.17 5.34 -9.08
CA LEU A 128 -12.79 6.10 -7.98
C LEU A 128 -11.81 7.10 -7.37
N GLY A 129 -10.60 6.67 -6.99
CA GLY A 129 -9.58 7.57 -6.44
C GLY A 129 -9.22 8.69 -7.41
N THR A 130 -9.11 8.38 -8.71
CA THR A 130 -8.88 9.37 -9.77
C THR A 130 -10.02 10.40 -9.84
N LEU A 131 -11.28 9.93 -9.86
CA LEU A 131 -12.45 10.82 -9.91
C LEU A 131 -12.51 11.75 -8.70
N LEU A 132 -12.31 11.21 -7.49
CA LEU A 132 -12.34 11.98 -6.25
C LEU A 132 -11.18 12.98 -6.19
N GLY A 133 -10.00 12.62 -6.69
CA GLY A 133 -8.86 13.54 -6.81
C GLY A 133 -9.20 14.73 -7.70
N HIS A 134 -9.82 14.50 -8.85
CA HIS A 134 -10.27 15.59 -9.74
C HIS A 134 -11.40 16.41 -9.13
N LEU A 135 -12.37 15.76 -8.47
CA LEU A 135 -13.48 16.44 -7.81
C LEU A 135 -12.98 17.38 -6.72
N ASP A 136 -12.14 16.89 -5.81
CA ASP A 136 -11.59 17.69 -4.73
C ASP A 136 -10.69 18.82 -5.22
N LEU A 137 -9.95 18.60 -6.31
CA LEU A 137 -9.18 19.66 -6.95
C LEU A 137 -10.08 20.73 -7.56
N ALA A 138 -11.20 20.36 -8.19
CA ALA A 138 -12.19 21.27 -8.75
C ALA A 138 -12.97 22.04 -7.67
N LEU A 139 -13.16 21.44 -6.49
CA LEU A 139 -13.78 22.09 -5.33
C LEU A 139 -12.82 22.96 -4.53
N LYS A 140 -11.52 22.97 -4.86
CA LYS A 140 -10.54 23.83 -4.20
C LYS A 140 -10.94 25.30 -4.31
N GLY A 141 -11.28 25.91 -3.16
CA GLY A 141 -11.72 27.30 -3.07
C GLY A 141 -13.22 27.53 -3.24
N PHE A 142 -14.01 26.48 -3.51
CA PHE A 142 -15.47 26.55 -3.38
C PHE A 142 -15.86 26.62 -1.90
N SER A 143 -16.82 27.47 -1.56
CA SER A 143 -17.38 27.56 -0.20
C SER A 143 -18.84 27.97 -0.26
N HIS A 144 -19.63 27.45 0.67
CA HIS A 144 -21.05 27.71 0.76
C HIS A 144 -21.52 27.66 2.22
N PRO A 145 -22.41 28.56 2.68
CA PRO A 145 -22.93 28.53 4.05
C PRO A 145 -23.56 27.19 4.44
N GLY A 146 -24.26 26.53 3.52
CA GLY A 146 -24.86 25.20 3.76
C GLY A 146 -23.85 24.08 4.02
N ALA A 147 -22.59 24.24 3.61
CA ALA A 147 -21.53 23.26 3.87
C ALA A 147 -20.96 23.39 5.30
N ARG A 148 -21.19 24.53 5.98
CA ARG A 148 -20.72 24.80 7.35
C ARG A 148 -21.81 24.41 8.35
N ARG A 149 -21.90 23.11 8.63
CA ARG A 149 -22.96 22.52 9.44
C ARG A 149 -22.42 21.48 10.43
N ILE A 150 -23.18 21.27 11.51
CA ILE A 150 -22.98 20.10 12.38
C ILE A 150 -23.62 18.92 11.67
N TYR A 151 -22.83 17.93 11.29
CA TYR A 151 -23.30 16.83 10.46
C TYR A 151 -22.80 15.50 11.00
N GLY A 152 -23.72 14.59 11.35
CA GLY A 152 -23.36 13.32 11.96
C GLY A 152 -22.52 12.40 11.07
N TRP A 153 -22.53 12.61 9.76
CA TRP A 153 -21.70 11.85 8.83
C TRP A 153 -20.34 12.48 8.55
N ASP A 154 -20.02 13.66 9.10
CA ASP A 154 -18.69 14.25 9.03
C ASP A 154 -17.77 13.56 10.06
N LEU A 155 -16.78 12.81 9.58
CA LEU A 155 -15.85 12.08 10.45
C LEU A 155 -15.05 12.99 11.37
N ALA A 156 -14.84 14.25 11.00
CA ALA A 156 -14.16 15.21 11.88
C ALA A 156 -14.97 15.54 13.14
N GLN A 157 -16.27 15.20 13.16
CA GLN A 157 -17.20 15.42 14.28
C GLN A 157 -17.55 14.12 15.01
N ALA A 158 -16.83 13.02 14.75
CA ALA A 158 -17.19 11.68 15.21
C ALA A 158 -17.30 11.54 16.75
N GLU A 159 -16.68 12.43 17.53
CA GLU A 159 -16.79 12.49 18.99
C GLU A 159 -18.24 12.54 19.48
N MET A 160 -19.15 13.16 18.72
CA MET A 160 -20.56 13.25 19.10
C MET A 160 -21.23 11.86 19.24
N HIS A 161 -20.69 10.83 18.58
CA HIS A 161 -21.21 9.48 18.61
C HIS A 161 -20.82 8.69 19.85
N LEU A 162 -19.90 9.18 20.69
CA LEU A 162 -19.62 8.57 21.99
C LEU A 162 -20.90 8.45 22.85
N ALA A 163 -21.82 9.41 22.72
CA ALA A 163 -23.12 9.37 23.39
C ALA A 163 -24.03 8.21 22.92
N ASN A 164 -23.80 7.67 21.72
CA ASN A 164 -24.56 6.56 21.15
C ASN A 164 -23.96 5.19 21.48
N VAL A 165 -22.71 5.12 21.94
CA VAL A 165 -22.04 3.85 22.27
C VAL A 165 -22.82 2.99 23.28
N PRO A 166 -23.43 3.56 24.35
CA PRO A 166 -24.25 2.77 25.28
C PRO A 166 -25.51 2.14 24.64
N LEU A 167 -25.93 2.61 23.46
CA LEU A 167 -27.09 2.09 22.73
C LEU A 167 -26.77 0.81 21.96
N ILE A 168 -25.49 0.44 21.81
CA ILE A 168 -25.06 -0.78 21.13
C ILE A 168 -25.23 -1.96 22.09
N GLU A 169 -26.13 -2.88 21.75
CA GLU A 169 -26.47 -4.04 22.61
C GLU A 169 -25.36 -5.09 22.65
N ASP A 170 -24.76 -5.39 21.49
CA ASP A 170 -23.68 -6.36 21.37
C ASP A 170 -22.40 -5.84 22.05
N THR A 171 -21.85 -6.63 22.97
CA THR A 171 -20.72 -6.21 23.82
C THR A 171 -19.40 -6.15 23.05
N GLU A 172 -19.18 -7.04 22.07
CA GLU A 172 -18.00 -7.02 21.20
C GLU A 172 -18.04 -5.76 20.32
N LYS A 173 -19.17 -5.53 19.64
CA LYS A 173 -19.41 -4.33 18.82
C LYS A 173 -19.21 -3.06 19.62
N ARG A 174 -19.82 -2.98 20.79
CA ARG A 174 -19.73 -1.80 21.67
C ARG A 174 -18.30 -1.53 22.09
N GLY A 175 -17.54 -2.57 22.49
CA GLY A 175 -16.15 -2.45 22.89
C GLY A 175 -15.26 -1.91 21.77
N LEU A 176 -15.39 -2.49 20.56
CA LEU A 176 -14.58 -2.09 19.41
C LEU A 176 -14.92 -0.66 18.94
N VAL A 177 -16.20 -0.32 18.80
CA VAL A 177 -16.65 1.02 18.42
C VAL A 177 -16.18 2.06 19.45
N ALA A 178 -16.27 1.76 20.74
CA ALA A 178 -15.76 2.64 21.79
C ALA A 178 -14.25 2.87 21.67
N ALA A 179 -13.47 1.81 21.42
CA ALA A 179 -12.03 1.90 21.27
C ALA A 179 -11.64 2.78 20.07
N ILE A 180 -12.32 2.63 18.93
CA ILE A 180 -12.08 3.44 17.72
C ILE A 180 -12.42 4.91 17.96
N LEU A 181 -13.59 5.21 18.53
CA LEU A 181 -13.99 6.59 18.82
C LEU A 181 -13.06 7.27 19.85
N ASN A 182 -12.65 6.55 20.90
CA ASN A 182 -11.68 7.08 21.87
C ASN A 182 -10.30 7.32 21.24
N ARG A 183 -9.82 6.39 20.37
CA ARG A 183 -8.58 6.57 19.61
C ARG A 183 -8.68 7.78 18.68
N PHE A 184 -9.83 8.01 18.06
CA PHE A 184 -10.06 9.22 17.27
C PHE A 184 -9.87 10.48 18.11
N SER A 185 -10.54 10.60 19.25
CA SER A 185 -10.44 11.78 20.13
C SER A 185 -9.03 12.06 20.64
N THR A 186 -8.27 10.99 20.92
CA THR A 186 -6.96 11.09 21.62
C THR A 186 -5.75 11.14 20.71
N VAL A 187 -5.81 10.48 19.56
CA VAL A 187 -4.65 10.31 18.67
C VAL A 187 -4.90 10.91 17.29
N ILE A 188 -6.05 10.61 16.67
CA ILE A 188 -6.28 10.92 15.26
C ILE A 188 -6.73 12.37 15.07
N ARG A 189 -7.57 12.90 15.96
CA ARG A 189 -8.10 14.25 15.84
C ARG A 189 -6.99 15.32 15.85
N PRO A 190 -5.98 15.31 16.76
CA PRO A 190 -4.88 16.26 16.70
C PRO A 190 -4.11 16.24 15.36
N ALA A 191 -3.89 15.05 14.80
CA ALA A 191 -3.27 14.89 13.48
C ALA A 191 -4.17 15.41 12.35
N LEU A 192 -5.47 15.13 12.43
CA LEU A 192 -6.46 15.58 11.46
C LEU A 192 -6.54 17.12 11.43
N GLU A 193 -6.43 17.80 12.57
CA GLU A 193 -6.44 19.27 12.67
C GLU A 193 -5.32 19.93 11.84
N ALA A 194 -4.20 19.24 11.59
CA ALA A 194 -3.11 19.70 10.74
C ALA A 194 -3.37 19.47 9.23
N CYS A 195 -4.39 18.70 8.87
CA CYS A 195 -4.69 18.33 7.49
C CYS A 195 -5.51 19.41 6.75
N PRO A 196 -5.33 19.59 5.43
CA PRO A 196 -6.08 20.54 4.62
C PRO A 196 -7.60 20.39 4.73
N ARG A 197 -8.32 21.52 4.73
CA ARG A 197 -9.79 21.58 4.77
C ARG A 197 -10.37 22.20 3.50
N GLN A 198 -11.52 21.69 3.08
CA GLN A 198 -12.32 22.24 1.99
C GLN A 198 -13.75 21.68 2.02
N VAL A 199 -14.60 22.16 1.12
CA VAL A 199 -15.86 21.49 0.83
C VAL A 199 -15.58 20.19 0.06
N ILE A 200 -16.12 19.08 0.56
CA ILE A 200 -16.01 17.75 -0.06
C ILE A 200 -17.40 17.16 -0.34
N HIS A 201 -17.47 16.04 -1.06
CA HIS A 201 -18.71 15.32 -1.36
C HIS A 201 -19.25 14.56 -0.13
N ASN A 202 -18.35 13.97 0.66
CA ASN A 202 -18.59 13.28 1.94
C ASN A 202 -19.46 12.01 1.89
N ASP A 203 -19.92 11.58 0.71
CA ASP A 203 -20.78 10.39 0.59
C ASP A 203 -20.55 9.56 -0.69
N ALA A 204 -19.28 9.38 -1.07
CA ALA A 204 -18.89 8.48 -2.17
C ALA A 204 -19.01 7.00 -1.78
N ASN A 205 -20.22 6.56 -1.43
CA ASN A 205 -20.55 5.19 -1.04
C ASN A 205 -20.88 4.29 -2.24
N ASP A 206 -21.15 3.02 -1.97
CA ASP A 206 -21.42 1.99 -2.97
C ASP A 206 -22.77 2.10 -3.69
N TYR A 207 -23.68 2.95 -3.22
CA TYR A 207 -24.94 3.28 -3.90
C TYR A 207 -24.88 4.60 -4.68
N ASN A 208 -23.96 5.50 -4.32
CA ASN A 208 -23.77 6.78 -4.98
C ASN A 208 -22.67 6.75 -6.06
N THR A 209 -21.90 5.66 -6.14
CA THR A 209 -20.89 5.47 -7.17
C THR A 209 -21.41 4.55 -8.28
N ILE A 210 -21.35 4.99 -9.54
CA ILE A 210 -21.79 4.24 -10.72
C ILE A 210 -20.59 3.69 -11.48
N LEU A 211 -20.68 2.42 -11.89
CA LEU A 211 -19.68 1.71 -12.68
C LEU A 211 -20.18 1.43 -14.11
N ASP A 212 -19.29 1.61 -15.09
CA ASP A 212 -19.49 1.17 -16.46
C ASP A 212 -19.39 -0.36 -16.61
N ALA A 213 -19.62 -0.86 -17.82
CA ALA A 213 -19.56 -2.28 -18.13
C ALA A 213 -18.16 -2.89 -17.90
N GLU A 214 -17.10 -2.08 -17.92
CA GLU A 214 -15.73 -2.51 -17.62
C GLU A 214 -15.36 -2.38 -16.14
N GLY A 215 -16.31 -1.98 -15.29
CA GLY A 215 -16.11 -1.83 -13.85
C GLY A 215 -15.39 -0.54 -13.45
N ARG A 216 -15.26 0.46 -14.34
CA ARG A 216 -14.66 1.76 -14.03
C ARG A 216 -15.74 2.76 -13.61
N VAL A 217 -15.39 3.73 -12.78
CA VAL A 217 -16.34 4.74 -12.34
C VAL A 217 -16.80 5.59 -13.53
N SER A 218 -18.10 5.50 -13.84
CA SER A 218 -18.79 6.27 -14.87
C SER A 218 -19.55 7.46 -14.31
N GLY A 219 -19.76 7.52 -13.00
CA GLY A 219 -20.05 8.77 -12.33
C GLY A 219 -20.34 8.68 -10.84
N LEU A 220 -20.50 9.85 -10.23
CA LEU A 220 -20.83 10.06 -8.82
C LEU A 220 -22.16 10.79 -8.70
N LEU A 221 -23.01 10.29 -7.80
CA LEU A 221 -24.35 10.79 -7.51
C LEU A 221 -24.39 11.46 -6.14
N ASP A 222 -25.42 12.29 -5.99
CA ASP A 222 -25.92 12.84 -4.71
C ASP A 222 -24.97 13.75 -3.91
N PHE A 223 -25.11 15.06 -4.12
CA PHE A 223 -24.35 16.10 -3.44
C PHE A 223 -25.07 16.62 -2.17
N GLY A 224 -26.04 15.89 -1.62
CA GLY A 224 -26.77 16.31 -0.41
C GLY A 224 -25.95 16.31 0.88
N ASP A 225 -24.93 15.46 0.93
CA ASP A 225 -24.15 15.16 2.13
C ASP A 225 -22.87 15.99 2.28
N MET A 226 -22.65 16.91 1.35
CA MET A 226 -21.49 17.79 1.33
C MET A 226 -21.28 18.55 2.64
N VAL A 227 -20.01 18.75 2.99
CA VAL A 227 -19.62 19.46 4.21
C VAL A 227 -18.23 20.09 4.03
N GLU A 228 -17.99 21.22 4.67
CA GLU A 228 -16.66 21.87 4.75
C GLU A 228 -15.84 21.22 5.87
N THR A 229 -15.03 20.21 5.54
CA THR A 229 -14.24 19.40 6.49
C THR A 229 -12.83 19.09 5.95
N HIS A 230 -12.10 18.17 6.58
CA HIS A 230 -10.78 17.75 6.13
C HIS A 230 -10.86 16.89 4.87
N ARG A 231 -10.03 17.21 3.88
CA ARG A 231 -10.07 16.58 2.55
C ARG A 231 -9.90 15.06 2.58
N VAL A 232 -9.01 14.55 3.43
CA VAL A 232 -8.78 13.11 3.63
C VAL A 232 -10.04 12.33 4.06
N VAL A 233 -11.07 12.99 4.61
CA VAL A 233 -12.34 12.35 4.93
C VAL A 233 -13.02 11.79 3.67
N GLU A 234 -12.90 12.45 2.52
CA GLU A 234 -13.50 12.00 1.26
C GLU A 234 -13.02 10.59 0.88
N ILE A 235 -11.69 10.39 0.87
CA ILE A 235 -11.09 9.10 0.54
C ILE A 235 -11.29 8.05 1.64
N ALA A 236 -11.42 8.45 2.90
CA ALA A 236 -11.74 7.53 3.99
C ALA A 236 -13.16 6.97 3.87
N VAL A 237 -14.13 7.84 3.54
CA VAL A 237 -15.51 7.43 3.27
C VAL A 237 -15.54 6.47 2.08
N ALA A 238 -14.96 6.87 0.94
CA ALA A 238 -14.92 6.04 -0.25
C ALA A 238 -14.23 4.69 -0.02
N GLY A 239 -13.10 4.69 0.69
CA GLY A 239 -12.34 3.49 1.04
C GLY A 239 -13.16 2.47 1.85
N ALA A 240 -14.00 2.94 2.77
CA ALA A 240 -14.87 2.08 3.58
C ALA A 240 -15.91 1.32 2.74
N TYR A 241 -16.31 1.82 1.57
CA TYR A 241 -17.24 1.09 0.70
C TYR A 241 -16.51 0.31 -0.40
N ALA A 242 -15.40 0.86 -0.93
CA ALA A 242 -14.61 0.24 -1.98
C ALA A 242 -13.96 -1.09 -1.55
N LEU A 243 -13.75 -1.32 -0.25
CA LEU A 243 -13.14 -2.54 0.27
C LEU A 243 -14.12 -3.71 0.49
N ILE A 244 -15.44 -3.45 0.49
CA ILE A 244 -16.46 -4.45 0.83
C ILE A 244 -16.42 -5.61 -0.15
N GLY A 245 -16.13 -6.83 0.32
CA GLY A 245 -16.08 -8.04 -0.50
C GLY A 245 -14.78 -8.24 -1.29
N GLU A 246 -13.80 -7.34 -1.18
CA GLU A 246 -12.47 -7.53 -1.78
C GLU A 246 -11.68 -8.60 -1.02
N THR A 247 -10.73 -9.30 -1.64
CA THR A 247 -9.87 -10.28 -0.95
C THR A 247 -8.76 -9.64 -0.11
N ASP A 248 -8.29 -8.46 -0.50
CA ASP A 248 -7.32 -7.63 0.21
C ASP A 248 -7.95 -6.25 0.47
N PRO A 249 -8.58 -6.04 1.64
CA PRO A 249 -9.37 -4.85 1.91
C PRO A 249 -8.47 -3.61 2.05
N VAL A 250 -7.30 -3.77 2.67
CA VAL A 250 -6.27 -2.73 2.78
C VAL A 250 -5.76 -2.35 1.39
N GLY A 251 -5.50 -3.33 0.52
CA GLY A 251 -5.08 -3.08 -0.87
C GLY A 251 -6.08 -2.27 -1.68
N SER A 252 -7.39 -2.38 -1.41
CA SER A 252 -8.40 -1.52 -2.05
C SER A 252 -8.24 -0.06 -1.63
N VAL A 253 -8.04 0.20 -0.32
CA VAL A 253 -7.76 1.54 0.21
C VAL A 253 -6.45 2.11 -0.34
N VAL A 254 -5.41 1.27 -0.43
CA VAL A 254 -4.09 1.64 -0.99
C VAL A 254 -4.21 2.08 -2.45
N ARG A 255 -4.92 1.32 -3.30
CA ARG A 255 -5.15 1.68 -4.71
C ARG A 255 -5.93 2.98 -4.87
N LEU A 256 -6.93 3.19 -4.01
CA LEU A 256 -7.72 4.42 -4.02
C LEU A 256 -6.85 5.62 -3.62
N ALA A 257 -6.04 5.48 -2.56
CA ALA A 257 -5.13 6.51 -2.09
C ALA A 257 -4.06 6.86 -3.13
N GLU A 258 -3.44 5.86 -3.77
CA GLU A 258 -2.45 6.05 -4.84
C GLU A 258 -3.04 6.84 -6.01
N ALA A 259 -4.22 6.43 -6.48
CA ALA A 259 -4.89 7.08 -7.62
C ALA A 259 -5.33 8.51 -7.29
N TYR A 260 -5.82 8.73 -6.08
CA TYR A 260 -6.14 10.07 -5.59
C TYR A 260 -4.89 10.94 -5.51
N HIS A 261 -3.82 10.45 -4.86
CA HIS A 261 -2.57 11.17 -4.65
C HIS A 261 -1.92 11.58 -5.98
N ALA A 262 -2.02 10.73 -7.02
CA ALA A 262 -1.50 11.04 -8.36
C ALA A 262 -2.17 12.28 -9.01
N VAL A 263 -3.41 12.61 -8.63
CA VAL A 263 -4.17 13.76 -9.15
C VAL A 263 -4.16 14.94 -8.18
N ASN A 264 -4.44 14.67 -6.91
CA ASN A 264 -4.52 15.66 -5.84
C ASN A 264 -3.68 15.15 -4.65
N PRO A 265 -2.37 15.49 -4.58
CA PRO A 265 -1.46 14.90 -3.62
C PRO A 265 -1.94 15.04 -2.17
N LEU A 266 -1.99 13.90 -1.49
CA LEU A 266 -2.15 13.82 -0.04
C LEU A 266 -0.91 14.35 0.66
N THR A 267 -1.08 14.96 1.83
CA THR A 267 0.04 15.19 2.74
C THR A 267 0.46 13.89 3.40
N GLU A 268 1.67 13.88 3.96
CA GLU A 268 2.16 12.74 4.73
C GLU A 268 1.25 12.43 5.94
N GLU A 269 0.74 13.48 6.60
CA GLU A 269 -0.19 13.34 7.73
C GLU A 269 -1.53 12.75 7.31
N GLU A 270 -2.09 13.16 6.16
CA GLU A 270 -3.31 12.57 5.60
C GLU A 270 -3.13 11.06 5.33
N ALA A 271 -1.98 10.68 4.73
CA ALA A 271 -1.65 9.28 4.48
C ALA A 271 -1.50 8.46 5.78
N ASN A 272 -0.95 9.07 6.84
CA ASN A 272 -0.76 8.42 8.14
C ASN A 272 -2.06 8.03 8.83
N ILE A 273 -3.09 8.87 8.72
CA ILE A 273 -4.35 8.68 9.45
C ILE A 273 -5.46 8.02 8.62
N LEU A 274 -5.25 7.84 7.31
CA LEU A 274 -6.29 7.34 6.40
C LEU A 274 -6.88 6.00 6.84
N PHE A 275 -6.04 5.03 7.21
CA PHE A 275 -6.53 3.71 7.64
C PHE A 275 -7.39 3.79 8.91
N ASP A 276 -6.99 4.62 9.87
CA ASP A 276 -7.74 4.88 11.10
C ASP A 276 -9.09 5.56 10.78
N LEU A 277 -9.14 6.48 9.81
CA LEU A 277 -10.38 7.15 9.37
C LEU A 277 -11.34 6.21 8.63
N VAL A 278 -10.83 5.24 7.86
CA VAL A 278 -11.68 4.19 7.23
C VAL A 278 -12.38 3.37 8.31
N LYS A 279 -11.66 2.95 9.36
CA LYS A 279 -12.25 2.25 10.51
C LYS A 279 -13.26 3.14 11.25
N LEU A 280 -12.95 4.43 11.39
CA LEU A 280 -13.85 5.42 12.01
C LEU A 280 -15.17 5.54 11.25
N ARG A 281 -15.18 5.49 9.91
CA ARG A 281 -16.42 5.54 9.13
C ARG A 281 -17.38 4.41 9.50
N TYR A 282 -16.88 3.18 9.68
CA TYR A 282 -17.71 2.07 10.14
C TYR A 282 -18.18 2.24 11.59
N ALA A 283 -17.31 2.72 12.48
CA ALA A 283 -17.69 3.00 13.86
C ALA A 283 -18.83 4.04 13.95
N VAL A 284 -18.73 5.13 13.18
CA VAL A 284 -19.78 6.16 13.04
C VAL A 284 -21.08 5.53 12.50
N SER A 285 -21.02 4.74 11.42
CA SER A 285 -22.18 4.05 10.86
C SER A 285 -22.90 3.17 11.91
N ILE A 286 -22.14 2.35 12.65
CA ILE A 286 -22.70 1.45 13.68
C ILE A 286 -23.33 2.26 14.83
N SER A 287 -22.64 3.31 15.29
CA SER A 287 -23.15 4.18 16.35
C SER A 287 -24.41 4.94 15.95
N MET A 288 -24.51 5.38 14.70
CA MET A 288 -25.70 6.04 14.17
C MET A 288 -26.86 5.05 14.01
N ALA A 289 -26.61 3.87 13.47
CA ALA A 289 -27.62 2.83 13.34
C ALA A 289 -28.21 2.42 14.70
N ALA A 290 -27.37 2.27 15.74
CA ALA A 290 -27.84 1.96 17.09
C ALA A 290 -28.81 3.03 17.65
N LYS A 291 -28.53 4.31 17.37
CA LYS A 291 -29.45 5.41 17.71
C LYS A 291 -30.76 5.33 16.91
N GLN A 292 -30.66 5.17 15.58
CA GLN A 292 -31.82 5.15 14.70
C GLN A 292 -32.75 3.97 14.96
N ILE A 293 -32.22 2.76 15.22
CA ILE A 293 -33.01 1.58 15.58
C ILE A 293 -33.79 1.82 16.87
N ARG A 294 -33.21 2.54 17.84
CA ARG A 294 -33.90 2.88 19.08
C ARG A 294 -35.00 3.93 18.88
N GLU A 295 -34.80 4.88 17.98
CA GLU A 295 -35.77 5.93 17.65
C GLU A 295 -36.89 5.42 16.72
N GLN A 296 -36.58 4.45 15.85
CA GLN A 296 -37.48 3.89 14.83
C GLN A 296 -37.35 2.36 14.76
N PRO A 297 -37.83 1.62 15.78
CA PRO A 297 -37.62 0.17 15.88
C PRO A 297 -38.25 -0.66 14.75
N ASP A 298 -39.24 -0.13 14.05
CA ASP A 298 -39.95 -0.83 12.97
C ASP A 298 -39.26 -0.73 11.59
N ASN A 299 -38.19 0.06 11.46
CA ASN A 299 -37.51 0.27 10.18
C ASN A 299 -36.49 -0.85 9.88
N GLN A 300 -37.01 -1.96 9.31
CA GLN A 300 -36.20 -3.14 8.96
C GLN A 300 -35.06 -2.87 7.96
N TYR A 301 -35.13 -1.78 7.18
CA TYR A 301 -34.08 -1.41 6.23
C TYR A 301 -32.76 -1.06 6.92
N LEU A 302 -32.81 -0.55 8.15
CA LEU A 302 -31.63 -0.17 8.94
C LEU A 302 -30.80 -1.37 9.41
N LEU A 303 -31.35 -2.59 9.41
CA LEU A 303 -30.69 -3.78 9.95
C LEU A 303 -29.84 -4.53 8.91
N VAL A 304 -30.25 -4.52 7.64
CA VAL A 304 -29.64 -5.37 6.59
C VAL A 304 -28.25 -4.86 6.18
N SER A 305 -28.02 -3.54 6.14
CA SER A 305 -26.71 -2.97 5.77
C SER A 305 -25.65 -3.06 6.89
N GLN A 306 -26.08 -3.29 8.14
CA GLN A 306 -25.18 -3.23 9.31
C GLN A 306 -24.37 -4.51 9.53
N GLU A 307 -24.83 -5.65 9.03
CA GLU A 307 -24.07 -6.90 9.13
C GLU A 307 -22.81 -6.88 8.29
N ASP A 308 -22.88 -6.34 7.06
CA ASP A 308 -21.74 -6.17 6.18
C ASP A 308 -20.72 -5.18 6.78
N VAL A 309 -21.20 -4.03 7.29
CA VAL A 309 -20.37 -3.02 7.97
C VAL A 309 -19.63 -3.64 9.16
N TRP A 310 -20.32 -4.43 9.98
CA TRP A 310 -19.69 -5.08 11.13
C TRP A 310 -18.67 -6.14 10.71
N ARG A 311 -18.98 -6.95 9.69
CA ARG A 311 -18.07 -7.97 9.17
C ARG A 311 -16.77 -7.34 8.69
N GLU A 312 -16.85 -6.28 7.86
CA GLU A 312 -15.65 -5.63 7.34
C GLU A 312 -14.87 -4.90 8.43
N LEU A 313 -15.54 -4.28 9.42
CA LEU A 313 -14.84 -3.67 10.55
C LEU A 313 -14.03 -4.71 11.35
N LYS A 314 -14.60 -5.89 11.63
CA LYS A 314 -13.88 -6.98 12.30
C LYS A 314 -12.71 -7.48 11.48
N ARG A 315 -12.87 -7.54 10.16
CA ARG A 315 -11.80 -7.92 9.25
C ARG A 315 -10.65 -6.92 9.30
N LEU A 316 -10.93 -5.62 9.27
CA LEU A 316 -9.92 -4.56 9.41
C LEU A 316 -9.24 -4.55 10.79
N GLU A 317 -9.92 -5.01 11.84
CA GLU A 317 -9.31 -5.19 13.16
C GLU A 317 -8.30 -6.36 13.19
N GLY A 318 -8.47 -7.36 12.32
CA GLY A 318 -7.52 -8.45 12.15
C GLY A 318 -6.26 -8.06 11.35
N GLU A 319 -6.26 -6.92 10.69
CA GLU A 319 -5.12 -6.43 9.91
C GLU A 319 -4.10 -5.71 10.81
N ASN A 320 -2.81 -5.80 10.45
CA ASN A 320 -1.78 -5.03 11.15
C ASN A 320 -1.86 -3.54 10.74
N ALA A 321 -2.27 -2.68 11.68
CA ALA A 321 -2.47 -1.26 11.41
C ALA A 321 -1.18 -0.52 10.97
N SER A 322 -0.01 -0.90 11.49
CA SER A 322 1.26 -0.32 11.05
C SER A 322 1.55 -0.69 9.59
N MET A 323 1.42 -1.96 9.22
CA MET A 323 1.58 -2.41 7.84
C MET A 323 0.56 -1.73 6.91
N ALA A 324 -0.71 -1.61 7.31
CA ALA A 324 -1.72 -0.94 6.51
C ALA A 324 -1.37 0.53 6.22
N ARG A 325 -0.90 1.27 7.24
CA ARG A 325 -0.41 2.65 7.06
C ARG A 325 0.82 2.69 6.17
N MET A 326 1.79 1.81 6.36
CA MET A 326 3.00 1.73 5.54
C MET A 326 2.68 1.47 4.07
N ARG A 327 1.72 0.58 3.77
CA ARG A 327 1.25 0.33 2.40
C ARG A 327 0.63 1.57 1.77
N ILE A 328 -0.15 2.35 2.52
CA ILE A 328 -0.74 3.61 2.03
C ILE A 328 0.36 4.65 1.78
N ARG A 329 1.32 4.78 2.71
CA ARG A 329 2.47 5.70 2.60
C ARG A 329 3.33 5.39 1.37
N ASP A 330 3.76 4.14 1.20
CA ASP A 330 4.57 3.69 0.06
C ASP A 330 3.83 3.92 -1.27
N ALA A 331 2.53 3.65 -1.33
CA ALA A 331 1.74 3.89 -2.53
C ALA A 331 1.64 5.39 -2.89
N CYS A 332 1.61 6.26 -1.88
CA CYS A 332 1.68 7.71 -2.06
C CYS A 332 3.12 8.25 -2.27
N GLY A 333 4.14 7.38 -2.29
CA GLY A 333 5.54 7.78 -2.50
C GLY A 333 6.22 8.38 -1.26
N PHE A 334 5.65 8.21 -0.07
CA PHE A 334 6.32 8.51 1.20
C PHE A 334 7.13 7.29 1.68
N ALA A 335 8.16 7.52 2.50
CA ALA A 335 8.86 6.43 3.18
C ALA A 335 7.85 5.60 4.00
N ALA A 336 7.88 4.28 3.90
CA ALA A 336 7.02 3.42 4.72
C ALA A 336 7.24 3.67 6.22
N VAL A 337 8.49 3.80 6.65
CA VAL A 337 8.92 4.07 8.03
C VAL A 337 9.69 5.39 8.05
N SER A 338 9.13 6.44 8.67
CA SER A 338 9.69 7.80 8.64
C SER A 338 11.14 7.91 9.12
N ALA A 339 11.58 7.05 10.04
CA ALA A 339 12.93 7.05 10.62
C ALA A 339 13.92 6.07 9.95
N ALA A 340 13.45 5.20 9.03
CA ALA A 340 14.28 4.11 8.50
C ALA A 340 15.49 4.61 7.71
N ALA A 341 15.33 5.66 6.92
CA ALA A 341 16.43 6.24 6.13
C ALA A 341 17.52 6.84 7.03
N GLN A 342 17.14 7.51 8.12
CA GLN A 342 18.07 8.10 9.09
C GLN A 342 18.82 7.01 9.85
N VAL A 343 18.13 5.95 10.28
CA VAL A 343 18.73 4.78 10.94
C VAL A 343 19.69 4.07 9.98
N ALA A 344 19.30 3.83 8.72
CA ALA A 344 20.18 3.21 7.72
C ALA A 344 21.45 4.04 7.48
N ALA A 345 21.32 5.35 7.31
CA ALA A 345 22.47 6.25 7.15
C ALA A 345 23.38 6.29 8.40
N TRP A 346 22.79 6.16 9.61
CA TRP A 346 23.54 6.04 10.84
C TRP A 346 24.33 4.73 10.90
N LEU A 347 23.70 3.61 10.56
CA LEU A 347 24.34 2.29 10.53
C LEU A 347 25.55 2.26 9.58
N GLU A 348 25.41 2.82 8.38
CA GLU A 348 26.50 2.93 7.40
C GLU A 348 27.68 3.77 7.91
N ARG A 349 27.39 4.89 8.58
CA ARG A 349 28.42 5.73 9.19
C ARG A 349 29.17 4.99 10.30
N GLU A 350 28.47 4.17 11.07
CA GLU A 350 28.99 3.41 12.20
C GLU A 350 29.53 2.02 11.82
N ALA A 351 29.52 1.64 10.54
CA ALA A 351 29.86 0.30 10.06
C ALA A 351 31.20 -0.24 10.59
N HIS A 352 32.20 0.64 10.78
CA HIS A 352 33.53 0.27 11.29
C HIS A 352 33.62 0.19 12.81
N SER A 353 32.57 0.61 13.53
CA SER A 353 32.58 0.68 14.98
C SER A 353 31.97 -0.57 15.61
N PHE A 354 31.09 -1.32 14.94
CA PHE A 354 30.39 -2.46 15.51
C PHE A 354 31.31 -3.58 16.02
N ALA A 355 30.91 -4.22 17.13
CA ALA A 355 31.56 -5.43 17.61
C ALA A 355 31.05 -6.65 16.80
N PRO A 356 31.86 -7.70 16.61
CA PRO A 356 31.41 -8.92 15.95
C PRO A 356 30.23 -9.57 16.67
N VAL A 357 29.23 -10.04 15.93
CA VAL A 357 28.06 -10.75 16.50
C VAL A 357 28.40 -12.20 16.85
N ILE A 358 29.24 -12.86 16.05
CA ILE A 358 29.74 -14.23 16.26
C ILE A 358 31.28 -14.27 16.27
N ARG A 359 31.85 -15.33 16.84
CA ARG A 359 33.29 -15.60 16.84
C ARG A 359 33.63 -16.75 15.87
N PRO A 360 34.89 -16.90 15.42
CA PRO A 360 36.11 -16.23 15.87
C PRO A 360 36.25 -14.76 15.43
N ASN A 361 36.94 -13.97 16.25
CA ASN A 361 37.30 -12.57 15.97
C ASN A 361 38.46 -12.52 14.95
N LEU A 362 38.26 -13.13 13.78
CA LEU A 362 39.20 -13.07 12.67
C LEU A 362 38.96 -11.74 11.95
N SER A 363 40.04 -11.03 11.63
CA SER A 363 39.97 -9.81 10.83
C SER A 363 39.41 -10.05 9.42
N ARG A 364 39.37 -11.31 8.95
CA ARG A 364 38.76 -11.78 7.69
C ARG A 364 38.28 -13.24 7.83
N PRO A 365 37.04 -13.50 8.27
CA PRO A 365 36.51 -14.86 8.33
C PRO A 365 36.33 -15.46 6.94
N GLN A 366 36.44 -16.78 6.80
CA GLN A 366 35.98 -17.49 5.61
C GLN A 366 34.50 -17.83 5.76
N VAL A 367 33.69 -17.48 4.76
CA VAL A 367 32.23 -17.57 4.85
C VAL A 367 31.68 -18.31 3.65
N THR A 368 30.88 -19.34 3.90
CA THR A 368 30.07 -20.01 2.87
C THR A 368 28.71 -19.32 2.77
N VAL A 369 28.37 -18.79 1.60
CA VAL A 369 27.04 -18.20 1.36
C VAL A 369 26.13 -19.26 0.76
N PHE A 370 25.02 -19.56 1.44
CA PHE A 370 23.99 -20.46 0.95
C PHE A 370 23.06 -19.76 -0.03
N ASP A 371 22.57 -20.53 -1.00
CA ASP A 371 21.52 -20.14 -1.93
C ASP A 371 20.31 -21.04 -1.70
N PHE A 372 19.31 -20.51 -1.00
CA PHE A 372 18.05 -21.21 -0.70
C PHE A 372 16.92 -20.79 -1.65
N SER A 373 17.24 -20.05 -2.71
CA SER A 373 16.27 -19.64 -3.73
C SER A 373 15.86 -20.80 -4.64
N ALA A 374 14.70 -20.65 -5.31
CA ALA A 374 14.22 -21.63 -6.29
C ALA A 374 15.17 -21.81 -7.48
N THR A 375 16.03 -20.82 -7.74
CA THR A 375 17.00 -20.82 -8.84
C THR A 375 18.36 -21.40 -8.46
N SER A 376 18.54 -21.78 -7.19
CA SER A 376 19.76 -22.41 -6.70
C SER A 376 20.04 -23.73 -7.43
N PRO A 377 21.31 -24.06 -7.75
CA PRO A 377 21.69 -25.39 -8.21
C PRO A 377 21.27 -26.50 -7.24
N ASP A 378 21.18 -26.19 -5.95
CA ASP A 378 20.84 -27.13 -4.88
C ASP A 378 19.34 -27.16 -4.56
N ALA A 379 18.50 -26.39 -5.26
CA ALA A 379 17.07 -26.24 -4.93
C ALA A 379 16.33 -27.59 -4.88
N THR A 380 16.59 -28.49 -5.84
CA THR A 380 15.96 -29.83 -5.88
C THR A 380 16.41 -30.71 -4.71
N LEU A 381 17.69 -30.61 -4.32
CA LEU A 381 18.21 -31.32 -3.16
C LEU A 381 17.56 -30.80 -1.88
N LEU A 382 17.61 -29.48 -1.66
CA LEU A 382 17.05 -28.82 -0.49
C LEU A 382 15.56 -29.12 -0.30
N ASP A 383 14.79 -29.18 -1.38
CA ASP A 383 13.36 -29.53 -1.34
C ASP A 383 13.07 -30.95 -0.85
N SER A 384 14.06 -31.85 -0.93
CA SER A 384 13.94 -33.26 -0.53
C SER A 384 14.42 -33.56 0.89
N LEU A 385 15.14 -32.64 1.53
CA LEU A 385 15.74 -32.85 2.85
C LEU A 385 14.69 -32.69 3.96
N ASP A 386 14.76 -33.57 4.96
CA ASP A 386 14.12 -33.36 6.26
C ASP A 386 15.01 -32.45 7.14
N GLY A 387 14.53 -32.07 8.34
CA GLY A 387 15.30 -31.24 9.26
C GLY A 387 16.72 -31.77 9.51
N PRO A 388 16.89 -33.03 9.94
CA PRO A 388 18.21 -33.66 10.11
C PRO A 388 19.10 -33.66 8.86
N GLY A 389 18.51 -33.89 7.69
CA GLY A 389 19.21 -33.82 6.40
C GLY A 389 19.69 -32.42 6.07
N PHE A 390 18.86 -31.40 6.35
CA PHE A 390 19.22 -30.00 6.09
C PHE A 390 20.35 -29.51 7.00
N ASP A 391 20.34 -29.93 8.26
CA ASP A 391 21.42 -29.67 9.22
C ASP A 391 22.75 -30.24 8.75
N ARG A 392 22.77 -31.53 8.38
CA ARG A 392 23.97 -32.17 7.84
C ARG A 392 24.47 -31.50 6.57
N TYR A 393 23.56 -31.09 5.69
CA TYR A 393 23.92 -30.36 4.47
C TYR A 393 24.67 -29.06 4.80
N CYS A 394 24.17 -28.25 5.75
CA CYS A 394 24.83 -27.02 6.16
C CYS A 394 26.22 -27.31 6.78
N GLU A 395 26.31 -28.27 7.70
CA GLU A 395 27.57 -28.66 8.35
C GLU A 395 28.62 -29.15 7.33
N GLU A 396 28.23 -30.05 6.41
CA GLU A 396 29.12 -30.61 5.40
C GLU A 396 29.60 -29.56 4.40
N ARG A 397 28.73 -28.62 3.99
CA ARG A 397 29.11 -27.52 3.08
C ARG A 397 30.12 -26.58 3.73
N ILE A 398 29.86 -26.14 4.97
CA ILE A 398 30.79 -25.28 5.73
C ILE A 398 32.15 -25.98 5.90
N ALA A 399 32.14 -27.25 6.29
CA ALA A 399 33.37 -28.02 6.49
C ALA A 399 34.16 -28.26 5.19
N THR A 400 33.48 -28.56 4.09
CA THR A 400 34.11 -28.86 2.78
C THR A 400 34.74 -27.61 2.16
N GLU A 401 34.14 -26.45 2.35
CA GLU A 401 34.67 -25.18 1.87
C GLU A 401 35.71 -24.56 2.82
N GLY A 402 35.90 -25.14 4.01
CA GLY A 402 36.83 -24.63 5.02
C GLY A 402 36.39 -23.29 5.64
N ALA A 403 35.08 -23.01 5.62
CA ALA A 403 34.52 -21.79 6.17
C ALA A 403 34.42 -21.83 7.71
N ASP A 404 34.50 -20.67 8.34
CA ASP A 404 34.28 -20.49 9.78
C ASP A 404 32.79 -20.65 10.15
N PHE A 405 31.89 -20.21 9.25
CA PHE A 405 30.45 -20.30 9.38
C PHE A 405 29.75 -20.15 8.02
N GLY A 406 28.47 -20.52 7.97
CA GLY A 406 27.61 -20.34 6.81
C GLY A 406 26.68 -19.13 6.93
N VAL A 407 26.24 -18.56 5.81
CA VAL A 407 25.35 -17.39 5.77
C VAL A 407 24.18 -17.63 4.82
N GLY A 408 22.96 -17.43 5.31
CA GLY A 408 21.75 -17.29 4.51
C GLY A 408 21.45 -15.80 4.26
N ALA A 409 21.24 -15.43 2.99
CA ALA A 409 21.22 -14.03 2.58
C ALA A 409 19.94 -13.27 2.97
N TYR A 410 20.08 -11.96 3.11
CA TYR A 410 18.99 -10.97 3.20
C TYR A 410 18.35 -10.73 1.84
N GLY A 411 17.02 -10.57 1.81
CA GLY A 411 16.22 -10.35 0.60
C GLY A 411 15.98 -11.58 -0.26
N GLU A 412 16.52 -12.73 0.14
CA GLU A 412 16.40 -13.96 -0.63
C GLU A 412 14.96 -14.49 -0.61
N ASP A 413 14.40 -14.75 -1.80
CA ASP A 413 13.09 -15.39 -1.96
C ASP A 413 13.25 -16.92 -1.92
N ARG A 414 12.94 -17.53 -0.76
CA ARG A 414 13.28 -18.93 -0.46
C ARG A 414 12.09 -19.88 -0.62
N THR A 415 12.35 -21.06 -1.17
CA THR A 415 11.32 -22.12 -1.32
C THR A 415 11.07 -22.93 -0.05
N ILE A 416 11.97 -22.84 0.92
CA ILE A 416 11.94 -23.63 2.16
C ILE A 416 10.79 -23.26 3.11
N TYR A 417 10.20 -22.06 2.96
CA TYR A 417 9.12 -21.57 3.81
C TYR A 417 7.76 -22.19 3.47
N LYS A 418 7.57 -23.44 3.92
CA LYS A 418 6.40 -24.29 3.68
C LYS A 418 5.49 -24.39 4.91
N GLY A 419 4.20 -24.67 4.72
CA GLY A 419 3.23 -24.85 5.81
C GLY A 419 2.58 -23.56 6.31
N ASP A 420 1.51 -23.69 7.10
CA ASP A 420 0.56 -22.60 7.40
C ASP A 420 1.17 -21.44 8.19
N ALA A 421 2.29 -21.68 8.89
CA ALA A 421 3.05 -20.67 9.63
C ALA A 421 3.53 -19.49 8.76
N PHE A 422 3.68 -19.69 7.45
CA PHE A 422 4.09 -18.66 6.49
C PHE A 422 2.94 -18.13 5.61
N GLY A 423 1.72 -18.60 5.86
CA GLY A 423 0.52 -18.08 5.21
C GLY A 423 0.28 -16.60 5.56
N THR A 424 -0.52 -15.96 4.73
CA THR A 424 -1.08 -14.62 4.99
C THR A 424 -2.60 -14.70 5.04
N THR A 425 -3.26 -13.61 5.42
CA THR A 425 -4.73 -13.49 5.36
C THR A 425 -5.24 -13.52 3.91
N ALA A 426 -4.40 -13.19 2.94
CA ALA A 426 -4.71 -13.29 1.52
C ALA A 426 -4.51 -14.73 1.01
N PRO A 427 -5.52 -15.35 0.38
CA PRO A 427 -5.40 -16.68 -0.19
C PRO A 427 -4.23 -16.79 -1.17
N HIS A 428 -3.48 -17.89 -1.10
CA HIS A 428 -2.33 -18.19 -1.97
C HIS A 428 -1.13 -17.23 -1.88
N VAL A 429 -1.18 -16.22 -1.02
CA VAL A 429 -0.03 -15.34 -0.74
C VAL A 429 0.69 -15.86 0.49
N ARG A 430 2.02 -15.99 0.37
CA ARG A 430 2.91 -16.48 1.43
C ARG A 430 4.03 -15.48 1.68
N ARG A 431 4.56 -15.52 2.90
CA ARG A 431 5.83 -14.90 3.24
C ARG A 431 6.96 -15.83 2.81
N THR A 432 7.83 -15.35 1.92
CA THR A 432 8.91 -16.15 1.32
C THR A 432 10.24 -15.40 1.25
N VAL A 433 10.21 -14.07 1.37
CA VAL A 433 11.39 -13.22 1.27
C VAL A 433 12.02 -13.07 2.65
N HIS A 434 13.27 -13.47 2.79
CA HIS A 434 13.99 -13.38 4.05
C HIS A 434 14.35 -11.93 4.38
N ILE A 435 14.01 -11.44 5.57
CA ILE A 435 14.20 -10.02 5.98
C ILE A 435 15.25 -9.84 7.08
N GLY A 436 16.07 -10.88 7.30
CA GLY A 436 17.26 -10.84 8.15
C GLY A 436 18.45 -11.53 7.47
N ILE A 437 19.50 -11.81 8.24
CA ILE A 437 20.60 -12.69 7.83
C ILE A 437 20.65 -13.87 8.80
N ASP A 438 20.75 -15.07 8.24
CA ASP A 438 20.95 -16.27 9.02
C ASP A 438 22.44 -16.61 9.07
N ILE A 439 22.95 -16.90 10.26
CA ILE A 439 24.35 -17.28 10.49
C ILE A 439 24.38 -18.70 11.04
N PHE A 440 24.86 -19.65 10.24
CA PHE A 440 24.90 -21.08 10.55
C PHE A 440 26.23 -21.45 11.20
N ALA A 441 26.15 -21.95 12.43
CA ALA A 441 27.27 -22.43 13.23
C ALA A 441 26.74 -23.43 14.29
N PRO A 442 27.61 -24.22 14.94
CA PRO A 442 27.18 -25.21 15.93
C PRO A 442 26.32 -24.62 17.06
N ALA A 443 25.38 -25.42 17.58
CA ALA A 443 24.59 -25.04 18.75
C ALA A 443 25.49 -24.68 19.94
N GLY A 444 25.08 -23.67 20.71
CA GLY A 444 25.89 -23.11 21.81
C GLY A 444 26.93 -22.08 21.37
N GLU A 445 27.04 -21.75 20.08
CA GLU A 445 27.90 -20.65 19.62
C GLU A 445 27.48 -19.33 20.30
N PRO A 446 28.39 -18.60 20.97
CA PRO A 446 28.05 -17.38 21.69
C PRO A 446 27.67 -16.21 20.78
N VAL A 447 26.55 -15.55 21.09
CA VAL A 447 26.05 -14.35 20.42
C VAL A 447 26.42 -13.11 21.22
N HIS A 448 27.04 -12.16 20.54
CA HIS A 448 27.53 -10.91 21.12
C HIS A 448 26.72 -9.72 20.61
N ALA A 449 26.51 -8.72 21.48
CA ALA A 449 25.85 -7.49 21.08
C ALA A 449 26.80 -6.60 20.24
N PRO A 450 26.46 -6.22 19.00
CA PRO A 450 27.35 -5.43 18.13
C PRO A 450 27.49 -3.98 18.62
N MET A 451 26.54 -3.52 19.43
CA MET A 451 26.52 -2.22 20.06
C MET A 451 25.80 -2.31 21.41
N ALA A 452 25.92 -1.26 22.24
CA ALA A 452 25.21 -1.21 23.51
C ALA A 452 23.70 -1.11 23.25
N GLY A 453 22.90 -1.78 24.08
CA GLY A 453 21.45 -1.76 23.95
C GLY A 453 20.74 -2.25 25.21
N THR A 454 19.42 -2.16 25.21
CA THR A 454 18.57 -2.62 26.32
C THR A 454 17.65 -3.72 25.84
N VAL A 455 17.51 -4.82 26.58
CA VAL A 455 16.54 -5.87 26.26
C VAL A 455 15.12 -5.28 26.29
N ALA A 456 14.50 -5.12 25.13
CA ALA A 456 13.17 -4.53 25.00
C ALA A 456 12.07 -5.58 25.01
N PHE A 457 12.30 -6.70 24.33
CA PHE A 457 11.34 -7.79 24.24
C PHE A 457 12.04 -9.15 24.31
N ILE A 458 11.35 -10.12 24.91
CA ILE A 458 11.72 -11.54 24.92
C ILE A 458 10.47 -12.32 24.51
N HIS A 459 10.64 -13.30 23.63
CA HIS A 459 9.59 -14.24 23.24
C HIS A 459 10.15 -15.65 23.10
N ASP A 460 9.30 -16.66 23.15
CA ASP A 460 9.65 -18.07 22.93
C ASP A 460 8.44 -18.77 22.31
N ASP A 461 8.49 -18.99 20.99
CA ASP A 461 7.48 -19.74 20.24
C ASP A 461 8.01 -21.13 19.91
N ALA A 462 7.73 -22.10 20.79
CA ALA A 462 8.09 -23.52 20.58
C ALA A 462 7.18 -24.20 19.52
N VAL A 463 6.94 -23.55 18.39
CA VAL A 463 6.17 -24.08 17.26
C VAL A 463 7.12 -24.50 16.14
N ALA A 464 6.79 -25.57 15.42
CA ALA A 464 7.57 -25.99 14.26
C ALA A 464 7.66 -24.84 13.24
N TYR A 465 8.86 -24.61 12.70
CA TYR A 465 9.20 -23.52 11.80
C TYR A 465 9.14 -22.10 12.41
N GLY A 466 8.87 -21.96 13.70
CA GLY A 466 8.99 -20.71 14.45
C GLY A 466 10.42 -20.37 14.81
N PHE A 467 10.62 -19.24 15.51
CA PHE A 467 11.96 -18.84 15.95
C PHE A 467 12.44 -19.61 17.19
N GLY A 468 11.54 -20.04 18.06
CA GLY A 468 11.90 -20.39 19.43
C GLY A 468 12.29 -19.16 20.25
N PRO A 469 13.20 -19.28 21.22
CA PRO A 469 13.65 -18.15 22.03
C PRO A 469 14.20 -17.00 21.17
N THR A 470 13.63 -15.81 21.35
CA THR A 470 13.92 -14.59 20.57
C THR A 470 14.08 -13.38 21.50
N VAL A 471 15.06 -12.53 21.21
CA VAL A 471 15.35 -11.31 21.97
C VAL A 471 15.45 -10.11 21.04
N LEU A 472 14.84 -8.99 21.41
CA LEU A 472 15.08 -7.69 20.77
C LEU A 472 15.86 -6.78 21.72
N LEU A 473 16.98 -6.26 21.25
CA LEU A 473 17.71 -5.18 21.91
C LEU A 473 17.30 -3.85 21.28
N GLN A 474 16.90 -2.88 22.09
CA GLN A 474 16.65 -1.50 21.67
C GLN A 474 17.94 -0.69 21.69
N HIS A 475 18.09 0.14 20.68
CA HIS A 475 19.18 1.08 20.46
C HIS A 475 18.62 2.47 20.18
N GLU A 476 19.44 3.48 20.39
CA GLU A 476 19.13 4.87 20.08
C GLU A 476 20.32 5.47 19.33
N THR A 477 20.06 6.15 18.22
CA THR A 477 21.10 6.87 17.46
C THR A 477 21.55 8.10 18.23
N ASP A 478 22.63 8.74 17.78
CA ASP A 478 23.09 10.03 18.31
C ASP A 478 22.10 11.19 18.09
N HIS A 479 21.08 10.97 17.25
CA HIS A 479 20.01 11.92 16.97
C HIS A 479 18.69 11.59 17.67
N GLY A 480 18.62 10.51 18.46
CA GLY A 480 17.44 10.11 19.21
C GLY A 480 16.47 9.20 18.44
N ASP A 481 16.85 8.71 17.26
CA ASP A 481 16.05 7.72 16.53
C ASP A 481 16.18 6.36 17.20
N VAL A 482 15.05 5.72 17.50
CA VAL A 482 15.01 4.41 18.14
C VAL A 482 14.90 3.31 17.08
N PHE A 483 15.70 2.26 17.23
CA PHE A 483 15.61 1.04 16.44
C PHE A 483 15.97 -0.17 17.29
N TRP A 484 15.84 -1.37 16.74
CA TRP A 484 16.13 -2.62 17.45
C TRP A 484 17.01 -3.55 16.61
N THR A 485 17.71 -4.45 17.31
CA THR A 485 18.27 -5.66 16.71
C THR A 485 17.56 -6.89 17.27
N LEU A 486 17.09 -7.77 16.39
CA LEU A 486 16.39 -9.01 16.70
C LEU A 486 17.37 -10.19 16.56
N TYR A 487 17.33 -11.07 17.56
CA TYR A 487 18.13 -12.29 17.64
C TYR A 487 17.18 -13.46 17.85
N GLY A 488 16.96 -14.28 16.82
CA GLY A 488 16.10 -15.47 16.84
C GLY A 488 16.90 -16.78 16.93
N HIS A 489 16.20 -17.90 17.12
CA HIS A 489 16.79 -19.25 17.20
C HIS A 489 17.80 -19.44 18.34
N LEU A 490 17.56 -18.80 19.48
CA LEU A 490 18.45 -18.81 20.64
C LEU A 490 18.21 -20.01 21.58
N SER A 491 19.20 -20.34 22.40
CA SER A 491 19.08 -21.34 23.47
C SER A 491 18.19 -20.82 24.59
N ARG A 492 17.19 -21.62 24.99
CA ARG A 492 16.25 -21.28 26.07
C ARG A 492 16.96 -21.08 27.40
N ALA A 493 18.00 -21.87 27.66
CA ALA A 493 18.80 -21.77 28.88
C ALA A 493 19.59 -20.45 28.98
N SER A 494 19.99 -19.88 27.85
CA SER A 494 20.66 -18.57 27.82
C SER A 494 19.66 -17.42 27.96
N VAL A 495 18.54 -17.47 27.23
CA VAL A 495 17.50 -16.42 27.25
C VAL A 495 16.80 -16.33 28.61
N ALA A 496 16.65 -17.43 29.34
CA ALA A 496 16.09 -17.43 30.71
C ALA A 496 16.88 -16.58 31.72
N ARG A 497 18.12 -16.20 31.40
CA ARG A 497 18.98 -15.34 32.24
C ARG A 497 18.73 -13.86 31.99
N LEU A 498 18.04 -13.52 30.90
CA LEU A 498 17.76 -12.16 30.49
C LEU A 498 16.45 -11.64 31.09
N ARG A 499 16.34 -10.33 31.24
CA ARG A 499 15.09 -9.66 31.65
C ARG A 499 14.85 -8.42 30.79
N VAL A 500 13.59 -8.13 30.50
CA VAL A 500 13.21 -6.85 29.86
C VAL A 500 13.70 -5.68 30.74
N GLY A 501 14.30 -4.67 30.09
CA GLY A 501 14.97 -3.53 30.73
C GLY A 501 16.45 -3.77 31.08
N GLN A 502 16.99 -4.98 30.85
CA GLN A 502 18.40 -5.26 31.14
C GLN A 502 19.33 -4.55 30.14
N PRO A 503 20.33 -3.77 30.59
CA PRO A 503 21.34 -3.21 29.72
C PRO A 503 22.35 -4.29 29.30
N ILE A 504 22.71 -4.30 28.03
CA ILE A 504 23.74 -5.15 27.43
C ILE A 504 24.82 -4.24 26.85
N ALA A 505 26.06 -4.41 27.32
CA ALA A 505 27.20 -3.64 26.83
C ALA A 505 27.68 -4.18 25.47
N LYS A 506 28.16 -3.28 24.60
CA LYS A 506 28.79 -3.62 23.31
C LYS A 506 29.87 -4.70 23.47
N GLY A 507 29.87 -5.68 22.58
CA GLY A 507 30.81 -6.81 22.58
C GLY A 507 30.57 -7.86 23.68
N THR A 508 29.51 -7.72 24.47
CA THR A 508 29.17 -8.70 25.52
C THR A 508 28.48 -9.90 24.88
N ALA A 509 28.99 -11.11 25.16
CA ALA A 509 28.25 -12.34 24.90
C ALA A 509 27.06 -12.43 25.87
N PHE A 510 25.83 -12.36 25.34
CA PHE A 510 24.63 -12.28 26.17
C PHE A 510 23.66 -13.45 25.96
N THR A 511 23.83 -14.21 24.88
CA THR A 511 23.04 -15.41 24.55
C THR A 511 23.87 -16.34 23.65
N GLU A 512 23.29 -17.45 23.20
CA GLU A 512 23.97 -18.48 22.40
C GLU A 512 22.95 -19.18 21.48
N PHE A 513 23.45 -19.84 20.42
CA PHE A 513 22.62 -20.54 19.45
C PHE A 513 21.84 -21.68 20.10
N GLY A 514 20.55 -21.81 19.76
CA GLY A 514 19.69 -22.88 20.25
C GLY A 514 19.90 -24.18 19.47
N PRO A 515 19.91 -25.35 20.13
CA PRO A 515 19.85 -26.63 19.44
C PRO A 515 18.43 -26.93 18.98
N ARG A 516 18.28 -27.91 18.08
CA ARG A 516 16.98 -28.57 17.90
C ARG A 516 16.57 -29.31 19.18
N PRO A 517 15.27 -29.33 19.53
CA PRO A 517 14.15 -28.73 18.82
C PRO A 517 13.83 -27.28 19.26
N GLU A 518 14.64 -26.69 20.14
CA GLU A 518 14.31 -25.40 20.78
C GLU A 518 14.15 -24.25 19.77
N ASN A 519 14.87 -24.32 18.66
CA ASN A 519 14.91 -23.33 17.60
C ASN A 519 13.89 -23.58 16.47
N GLY A 520 12.79 -24.31 16.72
CA GLY A 520 11.73 -24.50 15.73
C GLY A 520 12.03 -25.55 14.66
N GLU A 521 12.85 -26.55 14.98
CA GLU A 521 13.29 -27.66 14.10
C GLU A 521 14.26 -27.27 12.96
N TRP A 522 14.77 -26.03 12.97
CA TRP A 522 15.77 -25.57 12.00
C TRP A 522 17.18 -26.10 12.32
N PRO A 523 18.12 -26.16 11.35
CA PRO A 523 19.54 -26.28 11.64
C PRO A 523 19.98 -25.22 12.67
N PRO A 524 20.94 -25.49 13.57
CA PRO A 524 21.43 -24.46 14.49
C PRO A 524 21.97 -23.25 13.72
N HIS A 525 21.37 -22.08 13.98
CA HIS A 525 21.77 -20.82 13.39
C HIS A 525 21.25 -19.66 14.25
N LEU A 526 21.81 -18.46 14.04
CA LEU A 526 21.24 -17.20 14.53
C LEU A 526 20.51 -16.52 13.37
N HIS A 527 19.25 -16.13 13.59
CA HIS A 527 18.60 -15.15 12.75
C HIS A 527 18.86 -13.75 13.31
N PHE A 528 19.56 -12.91 12.56
CA PHE A 528 19.90 -11.54 12.93
C PHE A 528 19.21 -10.54 12.01
N GLN A 529 18.44 -9.62 12.59
CA GLN A 529 17.63 -8.66 11.86
C GLN A 529 17.72 -7.28 12.51
N ILE A 530 17.86 -6.24 11.71
CA ILE A 530 17.65 -4.86 12.16
C ILE A 530 16.15 -4.58 12.03
N VAL A 531 15.57 -3.88 13.01
CA VAL A 531 14.14 -3.55 13.03
C VAL A 531 13.99 -2.05 13.31
N THR A 532 13.39 -1.32 12.38
CA THR A 532 13.11 0.12 12.54
C THR A 532 11.69 0.39 13.04
N ASP A 533 10.77 -0.54 12.81
CA ASP A 533 9.41 -0.57 13.38
C ASP A 533 9.04 -2.04 13.64
N HIS A 534 8.69 -2.38 14.88
CA HIS A 534 8.36 -3.76 15.25
C HIS A 534 6.88 -4.12 15.04
N LEU A 535 6.12 -3.30 14.30
CA LEU A 535 4.72 -3.50 13.89
C LEU A 535 3.73 -3.78 15.04
N GLY A 536 4.06 -3.37 16.27
CA GLY A 536 3.32 -3.77 17.48
C GLY A 536 3.48 -5.26 17.86
N LEU A 537 4.33 -6.01 17.17
CA LEU A 537 4.58 -7.44 17.39
C LEU A 537 5.65 -7.69 18.48
N GLY A 538 6.61 -6.78 18.65
CA GLY A 538 7.72 -6.94 19.59
C GLY A 538 8.61 -8.11 19.18
N ALA A 539 8.97 -8.99 20.11
CA ALA A 539 9.74 -10.21 19.80
C ALA A 539 8.96 -11.29 19.02
N ARG A 540 7.73 -11.01 18.57
CA ARG A 540 6.96 -11.85 17.63
C ARG A 540 7.09 -11.41 16.17
N MET A 541 8.01 -10.49 15.89
CA MET A 541 8.32 -10.05 14.53
C MET A 541 8.63 -11.26 13.64
N HIS A 542 8.27 -11.16 12.37
CA HIS A 542 8.55 -12.20 11.40
C HIS A 542 9.95 -12.02 10.83
N GLY A 543 10.70 -13.11 10.62
CA GLY A 543 11.96 -13.11 9.86
C GLY A 543 11.78 -13.19 8.34
N VAL A 544 10.52 -13.23 7.89
CA VAL A 544 10.15 -13.35 6.48
C VAL A 544 8.98 -12.42 6.13
N GLY A 545 9.08 -11.78 4.96
CA GLY A 545 8.08 -10.89 4.39
C GLY A 545 7.48 -11.43 3.09
N THR A 546 6.46 -10.75 2.58
CA THR A 546 5.88 -11.04 1.26
C THR A 546 6.67 -10.32 0.17
N LEU A 547 6.72 -10.91 -1.04
CA LEU A 547 7.37 -10.30 -2.19
C LEU A 547 6.71 -8.98 -2.61
N ALA A 548 5.37 -8.93 -2.56
CA ALA A 548 4.59 -7.76 -2.96
C ALA A 548 4.91 -6.51 -2.12
N GLU A 549 5.25 -6.70 -0.85
CA GLU A 549 5.52 -5.63 0.12
C GLU A 549 7.02 -5.45 0.37
N TRP A 550 7.90 -6.03 -0.46
CA TRP A 550 9.34 -6.02 -0.22
C TRP A 550 9.94 -4.61 -0.06
N GLN A 551 9.36 -3.56 -0.66
CA GLN A 551 9.83 -2.19 -0.38
C GLN A 551 9.61 -1.76 1.05
N ILE A 552 8.43 -2.06 1.59
CA ILE A 552 8.10 -1.76 2.98
C ILE A 552 8.98 -2.61 3.90
N TRP A 553 9.16 -3.90 3.59
CA TRP A 553 9.99 -4.78 4.40
C TRP A 553 11.45 -4.34 4.48
N GLN A 554 12.02 -3.74 3.42
CA GLN A 554 13.37 -3.18 3.47
C GLN A 554 13.49 -1.98 4.40
N GLU A 555 12.43 -1.18 4.54
CA GLU A 555 12.43 -0.08 5.50
C GLU A 555 12.20 -0.58 6.93
N VAL A 556 11.24 -1.48 7.12
CA VAL A 556 10.93 -2.13 8.42
C VAL A 556 12.14 -2.90 8.94
N SER A 557 12.89 -3.54 8.06
CA SER A 557 14.05 -4.36 8.39
C SER A 557 15.14 -4.18 7.35
N PRO A 558 16.00 -3.17 7.50
CA PRO A 558 17.07 -2.89 6.57
C PRO A 558 18.16 -3.97 6.61
N ASP A 559 18.98 -4.01 5.56
CA ASP A 559 20.02 -5.01 5.38
C ASP A 559 21.02 -5.02 6.56
N PRO A 560 21.10 -6.12 7.33
CA PRO A 560 21.97 -6.18 8.49
C PRO A 560 23.45 -6.40 8.14
N SER A 561 23.82 -6.57 6.87
CA SER A 561 25.20 -6.78 6.42
C SER A 561 26.15 -5.68 6.93
N VAL A 562 25.66 -4.45 7.02
CA VAL A 562 26.42 -3.29 7.53
C VAL A 562 26.88 -3.46 8.98
N VAL A 563 26.12 -4.19 9.81
CA VAL A 563 26.46 -4.48 11.20
C VAL A 563 27.37 -5.71 11.31
N LEU A 564 27.19 -6.68 10.42
CA LEU A 564 27.94 -7.94 10.45
C LEU A 564 29.35 -7.82 9.88
N GLY A 565 29.60 -6.85 8.98
CA GLY A 565 30.92 -6.61 8.41
C GLY A 565 31.47 -7.80 7.62
N LEU A 566 30.60 -8.56 6.95
CA LEU A 566 30.97 -9.78 6.23
C LEU A 566 31.90 -9.47 5.04
N PRO A 567 32.90 -10.34 4.77
CA PRO A 567 33.83 -10.16 3.65
C PRO A 567 33.22 -10.54 2.28
N VAL A 568 31.97 -10.98 2.27
CA VAL A 568 31.20 -11.42 1.11
C VAL A 568 29.84 -10.73 1.11
N SER A 569 29.21 -10.61 -0.06
CA SER A 569 27.84 -10.10 -0.14
C SER A 569 26.88 -11.14 0.45
N ALA A 570 26.11 -10.73 1.46
CA ALA A 570 25.06 -11.51 2.10
C ALA A 570 23.66 -10.98 1.72
N THR A 571 23.54 -10.39 0.53
CA THR A 571 22.35 -9.69 0.06
C THR A 571 21.95 -10.24 -1.30
N ARG A 572 20.70 -10.68 -1.43
CA ARG A 572 20.12 -11.18 -2.68
C ARG A 572 18.77 -10.51 -2.87
N LEU A 573 18.73 -9.38 -3.57
CA LEU A 573 17.46 -8.67 -3.77
C LEU A 573 16.51 -9.50 -4.65
N PRO A 574 15.22 -9.61 -4.27
CA PRO A 574 14.26 -10.34 -5.06
C PRO A 574 13.97 -9.60 -6.37
N PRO A 575 13.63 -10.34 -7.45
CA PRO A 575 13.38 -9.76 -8.75
C PRO A 575 12.17 -8.82 -8.71
N ARG A 576 12.29 -7.67 -9.38
CA ARG A 576 11.20 -6.69 -9.49
C ARG A 576 10.37 -6.91 -10.75
N ASP A 577 9.05 -6.77 -10.66
CA ASP A 577 8.19 -6.81 -11.85
C ASP A 577 8.27 -5.50 -12.68
N LYS A 578 7.67 -5.51 -13.87
CA LYS A 578 7.65 -4.35 -14.77
C LYS A 578 6.86 -3.16 -14.18
N ALA A 579 5.74 -3.43 -13.53
CA ALA A 579 4.85 -2.40 -12.99
C ALA A 579 5.57 -1.59 -11.90
N PHE A 580 6.26 -2.28 -11.00
CA PHE A 580 7.16 -1.72 -10.02
C PHE A 580 8.23 -0.82 -10.67
N LEU A 581 8.96 -1.34 -11.66
CA LEU A 581 10.07 -0.61 -12.29
C LEU A 581 9.57 0.67 -12.99
N VAL A 582 8.42 0.61 -13.65
CA VAL A 582 7.78 1.77 -14.29
C VAL A 582 7.36 2.80 -13.24
N ARG A 583 6.73 2.37 -12.15
CA ARG A 583 6.30 3.25 -11.05
C ARG A 583 7.50 3.98 -10.43
N GLU A 584 8.53 3.25 -10.02
CA GLU A 584 9.72 3.85 -9.41
C GLU A 584 10.49 4.74 -10.38
N ARG A 585 10.51 4.39 -11.66
CA ARG A 585 11.06 5.26 -12.70
C ARG A 585 10.29 6.59 -12.79
N HIS A 586 8.97 6.57 -12.74
CA HIS A 586 8.18 7.80 -12.74
C HIS A 586 8.36 8.66 -11.48
N ARG A 587 8.73 8.04 -10.35
CA ARG A 587 9.04 8.73 -9.09
C ARG A 587 10.44 9.34 -9.09
N SER A 588 11.44 8.59 -9.57
CA SER A 588 12.85 8.91 -9.33
C SER A 588 13.62 9.38 -10.58
N ILE A 589 13.04 9.27 -11.77
CA ILE A 589 13.71 9.59 -13.04
C ILE A 589 12.90 10.64 -13.80
N GLY A 590 13.60 11.67 -14.31
CA GLY A 590 12.98 12.76 -15.07
C GLY A 590 12.20 12.26 -16.29
N ARG A 591 10.98 12.79 -16.48
CA ARG A 591 10.07 12.38 -17.57
C ARG A 591 10.58 12.66 -18.99
N SER A 592 11.66 13.43 -19.13
CA SER A 592 12.36 13.62 -20.42
C SER A 592 13.06 12.36 -20.91
N LEU A 593 13.33 11.39 -20.03
CA LEU A 593 13.96 10.12 -20.38
C LEU A 593 12.88 9.07 -20.70
N SER A 594 12.49 9.01 -21.98
CA SER A 594 11.47 8.07 -22.45
C SER A 594 11.82 6.61 -22.17
N ILE A 595 10.79 5.80 -21.90
CA ILE A 595 10.89 4.34 -21.85
C ILE A 595 10.60 3.81 -23.26
N ALA A 596 11.50 2.99 -23.80
CA ALA A 596 11.28 2.37 -25.09
C ALA A 596 10.12 1.35 -25.04
N TYR A 597 9.44 1.15 -26.17
CA TYR A 597 8.40 0.14 -26.36
C TYR A 597 7.14 0.33 -25.48
N ALA A 598 6.80 1.57 -25.12
CA ALA A 598 5.50 1.87 -24.49
C ALA A 598 4.32 1.48 -25.41
N PRO A 599 3.16 1.07 -24.87
CA PRO A 599 2.80 1.02 -23.44
C PRO A 599 3.32 -0.22 -22.68
N GLU A 600 3.93 -1.19 -23.37
CA GLU A 600 4.39 -2.46 -22.77
C GLU A 600 5.92 -2.56 -22.81
N PRO A 601 6.64 -1.92 -21.87
CA PRO A 601 8.09 -1.89 -21.90
C PRO A 601 8.71 -3.29 -21.67
N LEU A 602 9.85 -3.54 -22.33
CA LEU A 602 10.65 -4.74 -22.13
C LEU A 602 11.51 -4.62 -20.86
N LYS A 603 11.54 -5.68 -20.04
CA LYS A 603 12.47 -5.81 -18.91
C LYS A 603 13.57 -6.77 -19.32
N ILE A 604 14.68 -6.21 -19.78
CA ILE A 604 15.85 -6.99 -20.20
C ILE A 604 16.67 -7.38 -18.97
N VAL A 605 16.96 -8.67 -18.83
CA VAL A 605 17.69 -9.25 -17.68
C VAL A 605 19.02 -9.89 -18.05
N ALA A 606 19.19 -10.27 -19.32
CA ALA A 606 20.43 -10.83 -19.83
C ALA A 606 20.59 -10.46 -21.32
N ALA A 607 21.75 -10.76 -21.89
CA ALA A 607 22.01 -10.57 -23.32
C ALA A 607 23.15 -11.49 -23.78
N GLU A 608 23.12 -11.87 -25.06
CA GLU A 608 24.12 -12.75 -25.67
C GLU A 608 24.23 -12.48 -27.18
N GLY A 609 25.44 -12.15 -27.64
CA GLY A 609 25.68 -11.85 -29.05
C GLY A 609 24.80 -10.68 -29.49
N CYS A 610 24.03 -10.82 -30.56
CA CYS A 610 23.12 -9.76 -31.02
C CYS A 610 21.75 -9.74 -30.30
N HIS A 611 21.53 -10.54 -29.26
CA HIS A 611 20.22 -10.66 -28.63
C HIS A 611 20.18 -10.08 -27.21
N LEU A 612 19.11 -9.35 -26.90
CA LEU A 612 18.67 -9.05 -25.54
C LEU A 612 17.72 -10.17 -25.07
N ILE A 613 17.76 -10.51 -23.80
CA ILE A 613 16.93 -11.57 -23.20
C ILE A 613 16.07 -10.94 -22.11
N ASP A 614 14.75 -11.09 -22.24
CA ASP A 614 13.82 -10.55 -21.26
C ASP A 614 13.62 -11.47 -20.05
N GLU A 615 12.83 -11.02 -19.08
CA GLU A 615 12.58 -11.74 -17.84
C GLU A 615 11.85 -13.09 -18.01
N THR A 616 11.29 -13.35 -19.19
CA THR A 616 10.66 -14.62 -19.55
C THR A 616 11.62 -15.58 -20.27
N GLY A 617 12.83 -15.12 -20.56
CA GLY A 617 13.81 -15.84 -21.37
C GLY A 617 13.64 -15.63 -22.88
N ALA A 618 12.71 -14.78 -23.32
CA ALA A 618 12.53 -14.52 -24.75
C ALA A 618 13.70 -13.70 -25.29
N ARG A 619 14.16 -14.08 -26.50
CA ARG A 619 15.31 -13.47 -27.17
C ARG A 619 14.85 -12.45 -28.20
N TRP A 620 15.32 -11.21 -28.05
CA TRP A 620 15.00 -10.07 -28.90
C TRP A 620 16.26 -9.65 -29.66
N LEU A 621 16.19 -9.52 -30.98
CA LEU A 621 17.31 -9.00 -31.77
C LEU A 621 17.53 -7.51 -31.42
N ASP A 622 18.74 -7.17 -30.97
CA ASP A 622 19.08 -5.80 -30.61
C ASP A 622 19.37 -4.97 -31.86
N MET A 623 18.41 -4.08 -32.17
CA MET A 623 18.49 -3.14 -33.30
C MET A 623 18.62 -1.69 -32.83
N VAL A 624 18.75 -1.45 -31.52
CA VAL A 624 18.63 -0.10 -30.93
C VAL A 624 19.86 0.30 -30.12
N ASN A 625 20.53 -0.62 -29.44
CA ASN A 625 21.59 -0.25 -28.50
C ASN A 625 22.83 0.29 -29.23
N ASN A 626 23.39 1.38 -28.68
CA ASN A 626 24.45 2.16 -29.35
C ASN A 626 25.87 1.67 -29.03
N VAL A 627 26.09 0.95 -27.92
CA VAL A 627 27.45 0.64 -27.42
C VAL A 627 27.93 -0.76 -27.86
N CYS A 628 27.00 -1.71 -27.99
CA CYS A 628 27.30 -3.14 -28.12
C CYS A 628 27.54 -3.61 -29.58
N HIS A 629 28.41 -2.91 -30.31
CA HIS A 629 28.65 -3.09 -31.75
C HIS A 629 29.26 -4.45 -32.16
N VAL A 630 29.92 -5.17 -31.24
CA VAL A 630 30.39 -6.55 -31.44
C VAL A 630 29.49 -7.59 -30.75
N GLY A 631 28.28 -7.19 -30.39
CA GLY A 631 27.36 -7.97 -29.59
C GLY A 631 27.59 -7.82 -28.08
N HIS A 632 26.62 -8.32 -27.33
CA HIS A 632 26.57 -8.38 -25.87
C HIS A 632 27.43 -9.51 -25.33
N CYS A 633 28.06 -9.24 -24.18
CA CYS A 633 28.81 -10.24 -23.40
C CYS A 633 29.89 -10.98 -24.20
N HIS A 634 30.52 -10.31 -25.19
CA HIS A 634 31.56 -10.94 -26.01
C HIS A 634 32.76 -11.35 -25.12
N PRO A 635 33.14 -12.64 -25.02
CA PRO A 635 34.09 -13.12 -24.01
C PRO A 635 35.43 -12.37 -24.00
N ARG A 636 36.00 -12.10 -25.19
CA ARG A 636 37.25 -11.33 -25.33
C ARG A 636 37.16 -9.88 -24.82
N VAL A 637 35.99 -9.26 -24.90
CA VAL A 637 35.77 -7.88 -24.43
C VAL A 637 35.62 -7.87 -22.92
N VAL A 638 34.85 -8.83 -22.38
CA VAL A 638 34.65 -9.01 -20.94
C VAL A 638 35.99 -9.25 -20.25
N GLU A 639 36.78 -10.23 -20.72
CA GLU A 639 38.09 -10.54 -20.14
C GLU A 639 39.04 -9.33 -20.14
N ALA A 640 39.11 -8.60 -21.26
CA ALA A 640 39.95 -7.41 -21.36
C ALA A 640 39.48 -6.28 -20.42
N ALA A 641 38.16 -6.10 -20.27
CA ALA A 641 37.59 -5.11 -19.37
C ALA A 641 37.83 -5.47 -17.89
N GLU A 642 37.65 -6.74 -17.50
CA GLU A 642 37.91 -7.23 -16.14
C GLU A 642 39.37 -7.03 -15.73
N GLN A 643 40.31 -7.42 -16.61
CA GLN A 643 41.75 -7.22 -16.38
C GLN A 643 42.08 -5.73 -16.20
N GLN A 644 41.52 -4.87 -17.05
CA GLN A 644 41.74 -3.43 -16.96
C GLN A 644 41.11 -2.83 -15.70
N LEU A 645 39.87 -3.17 -15.36
CA LEU A 645 39.17 -2.66 -14.17
C LEU A 645 39.84 -3.08 -12.86
N ALA A 646 40.41 -4.29 -12.80
CA ALA A 646 41.19 -4.77 -11.66
C ALA A 646 42.47 -3.96 -11.45
N ALA A 647 43.05 -3.39 -12.52
CA ALA A 647 44.25 -2.58 -12.47
C ALA A 647 43.95 -1.07 -12.30
N LEU A 648 43.04 -0.52 -13.11
CA LEU A 648 42.73 0.91 -13.19
C LEU A 648 41.41 1.19 -13.95
N ASN A 649 40.50 1.96 -13.35
CA ASN A 649 39.34 2.58 -14.01
C ASN A 649 39.53 4.11 -14.07
N THR A 650 39.71 4.68 -15.26
CA THR A 650 39.97 6.12 -15.42
C THR A 650 39.39 6.69 -16.73
N ASN A 651 39.34 8.01 -16.84
CA ASN A 651 38.91 8.73 -18.05
C ASN A 651 40.11 9.20 -18.89
N SER A 652 39.83 9.71 -20.09
CA SER A 652 40.81 10.14 -21.09
C SER A 652 41.71 11.33 -20.70
N ARG A 653 41.54 11.92 -19.50
CA ARG A 653 42.37 13.05 -19.04
C ARG A 653 43.70 12.64 -18.42
N TYR A 654 43.81 11.39 -17.97
CA TYR A 654 45.06 10.86 -17.42
C TYR A 654 45.81 10.09 -18.51
N LEU A 655 47.15 10.18 -18.50
CA LEU A 655 47.98 9.45 -19.46
C LEU A 655 47.98 7.96 -19.12
N HIS A 656 47.61 7.13 -20.08
CA HIS A 656 47.78 5.69 -20.06
C HIS A 656 47.90 5.17 -21.50
N ASP A 657 48.60 4.05 -21.69
CA ASP A 657 49.00 3.59 -23.03
C ASP A 657 47.80 3.20 -23.91
N GLY A 658 46.74 2.67 -23.29
CA GLY A 658 45.60 2.08 -23.99
C GLY A 658 44.90 3.03 -24.98
N LEU A 659 44.61 4.28 -24.58
CA LEU A 659 43.88 5.22 -25.44
C LEU A 659 44.70 5.64 -26.66
N VAL A 660 45.99 5.91 -26.44
CA VAL A 660 46.93 6.35 -27.50
C VAL A 660 47.19 5.23 -28.49
N GLU A 661 47.42 4.00 -28.00
CA GLU A 661 47.64 2.84 -28.85
C GLU A 661 46.37 2.49 -29.64
N TYR A 662 45.19 2.63 -29.05
CA TYR A 662 43.93 2.46 -29.77
C TYR A 662 43.76 3.50 -30.87
N ALA A 663 43.99 4.79 -30.59
CA ALA A 663 43.92 5.86 -31.59
C ALA A 663 44.89 5.62 -32.77
N ARG A 664 46.12 5.20 -32.46
CA ARG A 664 47.14 4.87 -33.46
C ARG A 664 46.72 3.70 -34.35
N ARG A 665 46.17 2.63 -33.76
CA ARG A 665 45.69 1.47 -34.52
C ARG A 665 44.44 1.77 -35.33
N LEU A 666 43.53 2.57 -34.78
CA LEU A 666 42.28 2.95 -35.44
C LEU A 666 42.54 3.86 -36.64
N SER A 667 43.32 4.94 -36.47
CA SER A 667 43.69 5.85 -37.56
C SER A 667 44.42 5.17 -38.71
N ALA A 668 45.22 4.14 -38.44
CA ALA A 668 45.89 3.34 -39.47
C ALA A 668 44.93 2.57 -40.40
N LEU A 669 43.64 2.45 -40.05
CA LEU A 669 42.60 1.85 -40.89
C LEU A 669 41.90 2.88 -41.81
N PHE A 670 42.17 4.17 -41.63
CA PHE A 670 41.55 5.25 -42.39
C PHE A 670 42.54 5.86 -43.42
N PRO A 671 42.04 6.49 -44.49
CA PRO A 671 42.90 7.17 -45.45
C PRO A 671 43.64 8.36 -44.83
N ASP A 672 44.78 8.74 -45.41
CA ASP A 672 45.76 9.72 -44.90
C ASP A 672 45.23 11.05 -44.32
N PRO A 673 44.12 11.67 -44.76
CA PRO A 673 43.63 12.86 -44.08
C PRO A 673 42.95 12.59 -42.71
N LEU A 674 42.61 11.34 -42.38
CA LEU A 674 41.83 10.96 -41.19
C LEU A 674 42.74 10.32 -40.11
N SER A 675 43.61 11.13 -39.50
CA SER A 675 44.65 10.65 -38.58
C SER A 675 44.42 11.00 -37.10
N VAL A 676 43.28 11.59 -36.75
CA VAL A 676 42.98 12.07 -35.38
C VAL A 676 41.65 11.48 -34.92
N CYS A 677 41.64 10.85 -33.74
CA CYS A 677 40.45 10.26 -33.14
C CYS A 677 39.87 11.18 -32.05
N PHE A 678 38.54 11.28 -32.00
CA PHE A 678 37.79 11.91 -30.91
C PHE A 678 37.01 10.82 -30.17
N PHE A 679 37.17 10.73 -28.85
CA PHE A 679 36.61 9.67 -28.00
C PHE A 679 35.62 10.25 -27.00
#